data_AF-A0A8H7ECR1-F1
#
_entry.id   AF-A0A8H7ECR1-F1
#
_cell.length_a   1.000
_cell.length_b   1.000
_cell.length_c   1.000
_cell.angle_alpha   90.00
_cell.angle_beta   90.00
_cell.angle_gamma   90.00
#
_symmetry.space_group_name_H-M   'P 1'
#
loop_
_entity.id
_entity.type
_entity.pdbx_description
1 polymer ?
#
loop_
_entity_poly.entity_id
_entity_poly.type
_entity_poly.pdbx_seq_one_letter_code
_entity_poly.pdbx_strand_id
1 'polypeptide(L)'
;MVSAWFLTKVLVAFTPLTTVVYAQYNTTTDLPLLLDATGDELVAGLEAGAFTSLDLVQAYVGRIIEVNKTLHMVLEINPDAWTIAKELDEERACGKLRGPLHGLPILIKDNIATDDEMNNTAGSWSLMGAKVPRDSTIAAKLREAGAIILGKTNLSQWANYRSSNSSNGWSARGGQTYGAYYPGQDPSGSSSGSGVAASLGLAFGTLGSETDGSIISPSQLNNVVGIKPTVGLTSRALVIPISEHQDTVGPMTRTVKDAAYILQAISGPDSADNYTLAIPWASNTTNVTKPDYVAACTLDALEGKRIGVPRNAIGTPDSSSAPLYAAFEAALDVLRSAGAIIVDNTNYTAWEQYLESNAEGIVLDGDFVPNLAHYLSQLTYNPNDVQDLEDVRNFTQHFPAEDYPDRDTAQFDSSIAQSQNFSNTDIEFWNALQQDYYLGGEGGLLGALATYNLDAVVVPSDYASGISAIIGGPVVTIPLGALPSNTTVITNRRGDLNATAPNIPFGISFAGALWSEESLIGFAYAFEQRTMVRTKVKPYIQPSIEIENGSGQVGSHILTHLLGTSKHQVTVLTRLSSDTSFPNNDNLTVTKVDYDNDDALTEALSNHEFLIITLSARTPNTLHPRIVAAAAKAGVRWIMPNYFGYGINDRKLKGRDQLANFERFIEDVEKTPGADYVALVCGFWYEFSLAMGEPWLGFRIRERSVTMYDQGEKKISMSTWDACGRAVAGLLSLPVKADATEDGVGLEAWRNQGLYISSFLVSQRDILESLHRVLGTTDEDWKIRFEPVEKRLEDGKKDFKEGKMLGFAKALYAEVFACEWGNYQTGRELDNEKVALEKEDLDEATRRAVEMAMGPMGDIEGRFS
;
A
#
# COMPACT_ATOMS: atom_id res chain seq x y z
N MET A 1 -22.67 -54.43 10.14
CA MET A 1 -22.56 -53.83 8.79
C MET A 1 -21.85 -52.50 8.99
N VAL A 2 -20.73 -52.32 8.31
CA VAL A 2 -19.84 -51.16 8.47
C VAL A 2 -20.52 -49.95 7.81
N SER A 3 -20.84 -48.93 8.58
CA SER A 3 -21.32 -47.63 8.10
C SER A 3 -20.15 -46.96 7.36
N ALA A 4 -20.24 -46.94 6.04
CA ALA A 4 -19.30 -46.23 5.18
C ALA A 4 -19.61 -44.73 5.26
N TRP A 5 -18.74 -43.96 5.91
CA TRP A 5 -18.68 -42.52 5.78
C TRP A 5 -18.23 -42.21 4.34
N PHE A 6 -19.12 -41.65 3.52
CA PHE A 6 -18.78 -41.20 2.17
C PHE A 6 -18.00 -39.87 2.27
N LEU A 7 -16.87 -39.78 1.55
CA LEU A 7 -16.14 -38.54 1.30
C LEU A 7 -16.95 -37.68 0.33
N THR A 8 -17.55 -36.59 0.81
CA THR A 8 -18.32 -35.67 -0.04
C THR A 8 -17.35 -34.80 -0.87
N LYS A 9 -17.49 -34.81 -2.20
CA LYS A 9 -16.73 -33.92 -3.12
C LYS A 9 -17.53 -32.65 -3.41
N VAL A 10 -17.03 -31.50 -2.97
CA VAL A 10 -17.68 -30.17 -3.03
C VAL A 10 -16.92 -29.28 -4.01
N LEU A 11 -17.59 -28.43 -4.77
CA LEU A 11 -16.95 -27.51 -5.70
C LEU A 11 -17.45 -26.08 -5.52
N VAL A 12 -16.55 -25.09 -5.48
CA VAL A 12 -16.86 -23.66 -5.31
C VAL A 12 -16.40 -22.90 -6.56
N ALA A 13 -17.32 -22.28 -7.30
CA ALA A 13 -16.99 -21.51 -8.51
C ALA A 13 -16.90 -20.01 -8.20
N PHE A 14 -15.77 -19.39 -8.56
CA PHE A 14 -15.53 -17.94 -8.48
C PHE A 14 -15.39 -17.33 -9.88
N THR A 15 -15.83 -16.07 -10.06
CA THR A 15 -15.40 -15.28 -11.22
C THR A 15 -15.08 -13.83 -10.86
N PRO A 16 -13.84 -13.37 -11.05
CA PRO A 16 -13.56 -11.97 -11.34
C PRO A 16 -13.83 -11.69 -12.83
N LEU A 17 -14.23 -10.46 -13.19
CA LEU A 17 -14.48 -10.08 -14.57
C LEU A 17 -13.66 -8.85 -14.95
N THR A 18 -12.82 -9.02 -15.97
CA THR A 18 -12.53 -8.01 -16.99
C THR A 18 -12.70 -8.71 -18.36
N THR A 19 -13.29 -8.01 -19.33
CA THR A 19 -13.39 -8.47 -20.73
C THR A 19 -12.77 -7.41 -21.62
N VAL A 20 -11.64 -7.71 -22.26
CA VAL A 20 -11.27 -7.25 -23.61
C VAL A 20 -10.42 -8.36 -24.26
N VAL A 21 -10.74 -8.71 -25.50
CA VAL A 21 -10.04 -9.70 -26.34
C VAL A 21 -8.64 -9.21 -26.70
N TYR A 22 -7.55 -9.98 -26.49
CA TYR A 22 -6.44 -10.20 -27.45
C TYR A 22 -5.42 -11.28 -27.00
N ALA A 23 -4.96 -12.06 -27.99
CA ALA A 23 -3.74 -12.87 -28.14
C ALA A 23 -3.17 -13.73 -26.98
N GLN A 24 -3.10 -15.05 -27.23
CA GLN A 24 -2.37 -16.04 -26.44
C GLN A 24 -0.92 -15.63 -26.13
N TYR A 25 -0.55 -15.65 -24.84
CA TYR A 25 0.80 -15.98 -24.41
C TYR A 25 0.77 -16.80 -23.09
N ASN A 26 1.46 -17.93 -23.12
CA ASN A 26 1.75 -18.81 -21.98
C ASN A 26 2.76 -18.11 -21.05
N THR A 27 2.41 -17.86 -19.78
CA THR A 27 3.35 -17.98 -18.65
C THR A 27 2.62 -18.29 -17.36
N THR A 28 2.98 -19.41 -16.77
CA THR A 28 2.67 -19.91 -15.42
C THR A 28 3.55 -19.19 -14.38
N THR A 29 3.07 -18.12 -13.75
CA THR A 29 3.80 -17.48 -12.64
C THR A 29 2.88 -17.24 -11.46
N ASP A 30 3.24 -17.78 -10.29
CA ASP A 30 2.69 -17.39 -9.00
C ASP A 30 2.80 -15.87 -8.85
N LEU A 31 1.79 -15.21 -8.26
CA LEU A 31 1.89 -13.77 -7.98
C LEU A 31 3.08 -13.49 -7.05
N PRO A 32 3.88 -12.45 -7.33
CA PRO A 32 4.99 -12.11 -6.46
C PRO A 32 4.47 -11.64 -5.11
N LEU A 33 5.09 -12.08 -4.02
CA LEU A 33 4.82 -11.51 -2.69
C LEU A 33 5.22 -10.04 -2.71
N LEU A 34 4.29 -9.15 -2.34
CA LEU A 34 4.46 -7.70 -2.39
C LEU A 34 5.65 -7.21 -1.55
N LEU A 35 6.08 -8.00 -0.56
CA LEU A 35 7.28 -7.72 0.24
C LEU A 35 8.54 -7.58 -0.62
N ASP A 36 8.66 -8.38 -1.68
CA ASP A 36 9.85 -8.46 -2.53
C ASP A 36 9.53 -8.32 -4.03
N ALA A 37 8.26 -8.10 -4.41
CA ALA A 37 7.84 -7.90 -5.79
C ALA A 37 8.58 -6.73 -6.47
N THR A 38 9.13 -7.02 -7.64
CA THR A 38 9.82 -6.05 -8.51
C THR A 38 8.85 -5.34 -9.44
N GLY A 39 9.24 -4.18 -9.97
CA GLY A 39 8.44 -3.44 -10.96
C GLY A 39 8.14 -4.27 -12.21
N ASP A 40 9.12 -5.02 -12.70
CA ASP A 40 8.95 -5.90 -13.86
C ASP A 40 7.87 -6.97 -13.62
N GLU A 41 7.86 -7.60 -12.44
CA GLU A 41 6.84 -8.59 -12.08
C GLU A 41 5.46 -7.96 -11.91
N LEU A 42 5.39 -6.77 -11.30
CA LEU A 42 4.13 -6.05 -11.13
C LEU A 42 3.54 -5.60 -12.47
N VAL A 43 4.37 -5.04 -13.36
CA VAL A 43 3.97 -4.63 -14.71
C VAL A 43 3.55 -5.85 -15.52
N ALA A 44 4.31 -6.94 -15.48
CA ALA A 44 3.94 -8.18 -16.16
C ALA A 44 2.58 -8.71 -15.66
N GLY A 45 2.29 -8.64 -14.36
CA GLY A 45 1.00 -9.00 -13.79
C GLY A 45 -0.15 -8.10 -14.27
N LEU A 46 0.06 -6.79 -14.30
CA LEU A 46 -0.91 -5.82 -14.85
C LEU A 46 -1.16 -6.02 -16.35
N GLU A 47 -0.12 -6.32 -17.13
CA GLU A 47 -0.21 -6.57 -18.57
C GLU A 47 -0.89 -7.91 -18.88
N ALA A 48 -0.64 -8.93 -18.06
CA ALA A 48 -1.30 -10.23 -18.16
C ALA A 48 -2.77 -10.18 -17.65
N GLY A 49 -3.17 -9.12 -16.95
CA GLY A 49 -4.48 -9.01 -16.31
C GLY A 49 -4.64 -9.92 -15.09
N ALA A 50 -3.53 -10.32 -14.47
CA ALA A 50 -3.49 -11.14 -13.26
C ALA A 50 -4.12 -10.43 -12.06
N PHE A 51 -3.94 -9.10 -12.01
CA PHE A 51 -4.57 -8.16 -11.10
C PHE A 51 -4.62 -6.79 -11.78
N THR A 52 -5.39 -5.85 -11.21
CA THR A 52 -5.48 -4.48 -11.70
C THR A 52 -4.72 -3.49 -10.81
N SER A 53 -4.54 -2.25 -11.25
CA SER A 53 -3.97 -1.18 -10.44
C SER A 53 -4.83 -0.88 -9.22
N LEU A 54 -6.15 -1.01 -9.33
CA LEU A 54 -7.06 -0.92 -8.19
C LEU A 54 -6.79 -2.01 -7.15
N ASP A 55 -6.54 -3.25 -7.58
CA ASP A 55 -6.18 -4.37 -6.69
C ASP A 55 -4.85 -4.07 -5.97
N LEU A 56 -3.85 -3.54 -6.70
CA LEU A 56 -2.59 -3.10 -6.10
C LEU A 56 -2.78 -2.01 -5.04
N VAL A 57 -3.58 -0.97 -5.33
CA VAL A 57 -3.89 0.08 -4.35
C VAL A 57 -4.57 -0.52 -3.12
N GLN A 58 -5.55 -1.41 -3.29
CA GLN A 58 -6.23 -2.06 -2.17
C GLN A 58 -5.27 -2.90 -1.32
N ALA A 59 -4.43 -3.73 -1.95
CA ALA A 59 -3.45 -4.55 -1.25
C ALA A 59 -2.44 -3.69 -0.48
N TYR A 60 -1.85 -2.68 -1.13
CA TYR A 60 -0.88 -1.81 -0.48
C TYR A 60 -1.48 -0.99 0.67
N VAL A 61 -2.69 -0.43 0.52
CA VAL A 61 -3.36 0.28 1.62
C VAL A 61 -3.69 -0.67 2.77
N GLY A 62 -4.14 -1.90 2.47
CA GLY A 62 -4.35 -2.95 3.46
C GLY A 62 -3.08 -3.22 4.27
N ARG A 63 -1.96 -3.46 3.57
CA ARG A 63 -0.64 -3.66 4.20
C ARG A 63 -0.23 -2.46 5.05
N ILE A 64 -0.44 -1.23 4.58
CA ILE A 64 -0.15 -0.02 5.36
C ILE A 64 -0.93 -0.05 6.67
N ILE A 65 -2.24 -0.27 6.62
CA ILE A 65 -3.09 -0.25 7.82
C ILE A 65 -2.71 -1.33 8.83
N GLU A 66 -2.28 -2.50 8.36
CA GLU A 66 -1.82 -3.60 9.20
C GLU A 66 -0.63 -3.20 10.10
N VAL A 67 0.36 -2.50 9.53
CA VAL A 67 1.64 -2.24 10.22
C VAL A 67 1.84 -0.79 10.68
N ASN A 68 1.09 0.18 10.15
CA ASN A 68 1.32 1.61 10.41
C ASN A 68 1.01 2.00 11.87
N LYS A 69 0.12 1.28 12.57
CA LYS A 69 -0.13 1.48 14.00
C LYS A 69 1.07 1.20 14.91
N THR A 70 2.04 0.44 14.41
CA THR A 70 3.25 0.05 15.15
C THR A 70 4.47 0.84 14.70
N LEU A 71 4.57 1.12 13.40
CA LEU A 71 5.78 1.68 12.79
C LEU A 71 5.60 3.12 12.31
N HIS A 72 4.39 3.69 12.29
CA HIS A 72 4.07 5.09 12.01
C HIS A 72 4.80 5.67 10.78
N MET A 73 4.86 4.92 9.68
CA MET A 73 5.64 5.28 8.49
C MET A 73 4.84 6.06 7.43
N VAL A 74 3.51 5.91 7.41
CA VAL A 74 2.61 6.62 6.49
C VAL A 74 1.75 7.61 7.27
N LEU A 75 1.83 8.89 6.91
CA LEU A 75 1.09 10.00 7.53
C LEU A 75 -0.36 10.05 7.06
N GLU A 76 -0.56 9.89 5.75
CA GLU A 76 -1.84 10.11 5.09
C GLU A 76 -1.92 9.26 3.83
N ILE A 77 -3.11 8.70 3.54
CA ILE A 77 -3.40 8.00 2.30
C ILE A 77 -4.14 8.97 1.38
N ASN A 78 -3.83 8.95 0.10
CA ASN A 78 -4.55 9.75 -0.89
C ASN A 78 -5.97 9.20 -1.07
N PRO A 79 -7.04 9.95 -0.72
CA PRO A 79 -8.41 9.49 -0.93
C PRO A 79 -8.72 9.24 -2.41
N ASP A 80 -8.04 9.96 -3.32
CA ASP A 80 -8.25 9.86 -4.77
C ASP A 80 -7.57 8.64 -5.40
N ALA A 81 -6.67 7.95 -4.68
CA ALA A 81 -5.85 6.86 -5.23
C ALA A 81 -6.68 5.72 -5.85
N TRP A 82 -7.85 5.40 -5.28
CA TRP A 82 -8.73 4.35 -5.83
C TRP A 82 -9.36 4.75 -7.15
N THR A 83 -9.83 5.99 -7.26
CA THR A 83 -10.44 6.51 -8.49
C THR A 83 -9.38 6.60 -9.59
N ILE A 84 -8.21 7.16 -9.27
CA ILE A 84 -7.07 7.26 -10.21
C ILE A 84 -6.64 5.86 -10.68
N ALA A 85 -6.55 4.88 -9.78
CA ALA A 85 -6.20 3.52 -10.15
C ALA A 85 -7.18 2.91 -11.14
N LYS A 86 -8.47 3.09 -10.91
CA LYS A 86 -9.52 2.60 -11.82
C LYS A 86 -9.45 3.29 -13.19
N GLU A 87 -9.21 4.59 -13.23
CA GLU A 87 -9.03 5.33 -14.49
C GLU A 87 -7.82 4.81 -15.28
N LEU A 88 -6.70 4.53 -14.61
CA LEU A 88 -5.51 3.96 -15.25
C LEU A 88 -5.75 2.51 -15.72
N ASP A 89 -6.57 1.73 -15.00
CA ASP A 89 -7.02 0.42 -15.45
C ASP A 89 -7.86 0.53 -16.74
N GLU A 90 -8.76 1.51 -16.83
CA GLU A 90 -9.57 1.78 -18.03
C GLU A 90 -8.69 2.24 -19.21
N GLU A 91 -7.67 3.07 -18.95
CA GLU A 91 -6.68 3.45 -19.96
C GLU A 91 -5.89 2.25 -20.47
N ARG A 92 -5.42 1.37 -19.57
CA ARG A 92 -4.72 0.13 -19.90
C ARG A 92 -5.59 -0.78 -20.77
N ALA A 93 -6.86 -0.97 -20.41
CA ALA A 93 -7.82 -1.75 -21.20
C ALA A 93 -8.07 -1.16 -22.59
N CYS A 94 -7.91 0.15 -22.76
CA CYS A 94 -8.01 0.85 -24.04
C CYS A 94 -6.68 0.91 -24.82
N GLY A 95 -5.60 0.28 -24.33
CA GLY A 95 -4.27 0.33 -24.95
C GLY A 95 -3.57 1.69 -24.84
N LYS A 96 -4.00 2.55 -23.90
CA LYS A 96 -3.44 3.88 -23.66
C LYS A 96 -2.45 3.86 -22.49
N LEU A 97 -1.33 3.17 -22.65
CA LEU A 97 -0.29 3.14 -21.62
C LEU A 97 0.52 4.44 -21.63
N ARG A 98 0.81 4.97 -20.44
CA ARG A 98 1.62 6.19 -20.23
C ARG A 98 3.11 5.93 -20.07
N GLY A 99 3.51 4.67 -19.89
CA GLY A 99 4.90 4.25 -19.75
C GLY A 99 5.06 3.09 -18.76
N PRO A 100 6.31 2.77 -18.37
CA PRO A 100 6.60 1.64 -17.46
C PRO A 100 5.99 1.76 -16.07
N LEU A 101 5.63 2.98 -15.63
CA LEU A 101 5.02 3.22 -14.31
C LEU A 101 3.50 3.25 -14.33
N HIS A 102 2.87 2.99 -15.48
CA HIS A 102 1.42 3.07 -15.65
C HIS A 102 0.70 2.18 -14.63
N GLY A 103 -0.05 2.79 -13.72
CA GLY A 103 -0.85 2.08 -12.73
C GLY A 103 -0.06 1.53 -11.53
N LEU A 104 1.20 1.92 -11.32
CA LEU A 104 1.98 1.52 -10.14
C LEU A 104 1.83 2.54 -8.98
N PRO A 105 1.46 2.09 -7.76
CA PRO A 105 1.35 2.98 -6.59
C PRO A 105 2.70 3.37 -5.97
N ILE A 106 2.90 4.67 -5.74
CA ILE A 106 4.12 5.26 -5.15
C ILE A 106 3.73 6.11 -3.93
N LEU A 107 4.47 5.97 -2.82
CA LEU A 107 4.36 6.89 -1.69
C LEU A 107 5.42 8.00 -1.80
N ILE A 108 5.08 9.22 -1.40
CA ILE A 108 6.00 10.37 -1.45
C ILE A 108 6.16 10.97 -0.06
N LYS A 109 7.34 11.51 0.26
CA LYS A 109 7.59 12.21 1.53
C LYS A 109 6.66 13.41 1.70
N ASP A 110 6.21 13.68 2.93
CA ASP A 110 5.30 14.78 3.29
C ASP A 110 5.90 16.20 3.16
N ASN A 111 7.03 16.34 2.48
CA ASN A 111 7.53 17.63 2.02
C ASN A 111 7.43 17.83 0.50
N ILE A 112 6.95 16.84 -0.26
CA ILE A 112 6.76 16.91 -1.71
C ILE A 112 5.29 17.23 -1.98
N ALA A 113 4.99 18.44 -2.49
CA ALA A 113 3.61 18.88 -2.65
C ALA A 113 2.84 18.16 -3.76
N THR A 114 1.54 18.03 -3.53
CA THR A 114 0.53 17.51 -4.45
C THR A 114 -0.71 18.39 -4.37
N ASP A 115 -1.48 18.49 -5.45
CA ASP A 115 -2.76 19.20 -5.52
C ASP A 115 -3.98 18.29 -5.20
N ASP A 116 -3.72 17.07 -4.70
CA ASP A 116 -4.73 16.14 -4.18
C ASP A 116 -5.36 16.62 -2.86
N GLU A 117 -6.39 15.92 -2.38
CA GLU A 117 -6.94 16.08 -1.03
C GLU A 117 -6.03 15.51 0.09
N MET A 118 -4.75 15.87 0.07
CA MET A 118 -3.75 15.53 1.08
C MET A 118 -2.98 16.76 1.53
N ASN A 119 -2.33 16.66 2.69
CA ASN A 119 -1.51 17.75 3.20
C ASN A 119 -0.05 17.65 2.70
N ASN A 120 0.69 18.77 2.80
CA ASN A 120 2.14 18.83 2.60
C ASN A 120 2.75 19.65 3.74
N THR A 121 3.09 18.97 4.84
CA THR A 121 3.29 19.66 6.13
C THR A 121 4.72 19.67 6.65
N ALA A 122 5.62 18.92 6.01
CA ALA A 122 6.92 18.57 6.58
C ALA A 122 6.79 18.01 8.03
N GLY A 123 5.66 17.36 8.34
CA GLY A 123 5.32 16.83 9.65
C GLY A 123 4.91 17.87 10.71
N SER A 124 4.68 19.13 10.34
CA SER A 124 4.32 20.22 11.28
C SER A 124 2.86 20.63 11.21
N TRP A 125 2.28 20.95 12.36
CA TRP A 125 0.93 21.47 12.48
C TRP A 125 0.80 22.90 11.91
N SER A 126 1.90 23.64 11.76
CA SER A 126 1.87 25.00 11.21
C SER A 126 1.44 25.03 9.74
N LEU A 127 1.62 23.92 9.01
CA LEU A 127 1.22 23.79 7.61
C LEU A 127 -0.03 22.92 7.42
N MET A 128 -0.68 22.49 8.50
CA MET A 128 -1.90 21.67 8.41
C MET A 128 -3.01 22.44 7.67
N GLY A 129 -3.52 21.86 6.59
CA GLY A 129 -4.56 22.45 5.75
C GLY A 129 -4.07 23.54 4.78
N ALA A 130 -2.77 23.84 4.72
CA ALA A 130 -2.21 24.72 3.70
C ALA A 130 -2.39 24.12 2.29
N LYS A 131 -2.60 24.98 1.29
CA LYS A 131 -2.80 24.57 -0.11
C LYS A 131 -1.74 25.15 -1.02
N VAL A 132 -1.22 24.30 -1.89
CA VAL A 132 -0.32 24.68 -2.98
C VAL A 132 -1.13 25.09 -4.22
N PRO A 133 -0.53 25.80 -5.19
CA PRO A 133 -1.23 26.22 -6.41
C PRO A 133 -1.39 25.13 -7.46
N ARG A 134 -0.65 24.02 -7.32
CA ARG A 134 -0.55 22.89 -8.26
C ARG A 134 0.30 21.79 -7.64
N ASP A 135 0.38 20.66 -8.34
CA ASP A 135 1.39 19.63 -8.09
C ASP A 135 2.81 20.20 -8.12
N SER A 136 3.68 19.67 -7.25
CA SER A 136 5.13 19.77 -7.47
C SER A 136 5.49 19.20 -8.83
N THR A 137 6.59 19.67 -9.43
CA THR A 137 7.00 19.16 -10.74
C THR A 137 7.28 17.64 -10.70
N ILE A 138 7.75 17.14 -9.56
CA ILE A 138 7.94 15.71 -9.32
C ILE A 138 6.62 14.95 -9.35
N ALA A 139 5.60 15.40 -8.61
CA ALA A 139 4.28 14.78 -8.62
C ALA A 139 3.66 14.79 -10.02
N ALA A 140 3.77 15.92 -10.74
CA ALA A 140 3.27 16.05 -12.11
C ALA A 140 3.95 15.04 -13.06
N LYS A 141 5.28 14.89 -13.01
CA LYS A 141 6.02 13.92 -13.83
C LYS A 141 5.66 12.46 -13.49
N LEU A 142 5.44 12.15 -12.22
CA LEU A 142 4.95 10.81 -11.83
C LEU A 142 3.58 10.51 -12.44
N ARG A 143 2.64 11.47 -12.41
CA ARG A 143 1.31 11.33 -13.03
C ARG A 143 1.37 11.22 -14.55
N GLU A 144 2.27 11.99 -15.18
CA GLU A 144 2.52 11.90 -16.61
C GLU A 144 3.02 10.50 -16.99
N ALA A 145 3.89 9.89 -16.18
CA ALA A 145 4.34 8.51 -16.35
C ALA A 145 3.28 7.45 -15.99
N GLY A 146 2.11 7.89 -15.50
CA GLY A 146 1.00 7.03 -15.10
C GLY A 146 1.13 6.40 -13.72
N ALA A 147 2.04 6.87 -12.86
CA ALA A 147 2.10 6.40 -11.47
C ALA A 147 0.94 6.94 -10.63
N ILE A 148 0.51 6.16 -9.63
CA ILE A 148 -0.52 6.54 -8.66
C ILE A 148 0.17 7.05 -7.41
N ILE A 149 -0.06 8.31 -7.02
CA ILE A 149 0.42 8.82 -5.74
C ILE A 149 -0.49 8.26 -4.64
N LEU A 150 0.01 7.28 -3.88
CA LEU A 150 -0.74 6.50 -2.90
C LEU A 150 -0.98 7.27 -1.59
N GLY A 151 -0.09 8.19 -1.23
CA GLY A 151 -0.11 8.84 0.08
C GLY A 151 1.20 9.53 0.43
N LYS A 152 1.26 10.06 1.65
CA LYS A 152 2.39 10.79 2.23
C LYS A 152 3.09 9.95 3.29
N THR A 153 4.42 9.80 3.20
CA THR A 153 5.20 9.15 4.26
C THR A 153 5.63 10.13 5.33
N ASN A 154 5.72 9.66 6.58
CA ASN A 154 6.27 10.42 7.69
C ASN A 154 7.77 10.70 7.50
N LEU A 155 8.27 11.69 8.22
CA LEU A 155 9.65 12.16 8.16
C LEU A 155 10.12 12.65 9.54
N SER A 156 11.44 12.80 9.71
CA SER A 156 11.95 13.73 10.73
C SER A 156 11.44 15.13 10.38
N GLN A 157 10.72 15.76 11.31
CA GLN A 157 10.04 17.03 11.07
C GLN A 157 10.96 18.10 10.48
N TRP A 158 10.44 18.89 9.53
CA TRP A 158 11.22 19.90 8.78
C TRP A 158 12.50 19.32 8.19
N ALA A 159 12.41 18.09 7.67
CA ALA A 159 13.52 17.34 7.12
C ALA A 159 14.73 17.23 8.09
N ASN A 160 14.45 17.13 9.40
CA ASN A 160 15.41 17.12 10.51
C ASN A 160 16.10 18.45 10.82
N TYR A 161 15.65 19.57 10.23
CA TYR A 161 16.27 20.89 10.38
C TYR A 161 15.56 21.80 11.38
N ARG A 162 14.97 21.21 12.44
CA ARG A 162 14.24 21.93 13.50
C ARG A 162 15.05 22.13 14.78
N SER A 163 15.64 21.06 15.31
CA SER A 163 16.05 20.99 16.72
C SER A 163 17.45 20.42 16.91
N SER A 164 18.09 20.77 18.03
CA SER A 164 19.40 20.21 18.42
C SER A 164 19.29 18.83 19.09
N ASN A 165 18.06 18.44 19.43
CA ASN A 165 17.71 17.24 20.18
C ASN A 165 16.67 16.36 19.46
N SER A 166 16.72 16.31 18.12
CA SER A 166 15.74 15.60 17.29
C SER A 166 15.77 14.08 17.50
N SER A 167 14.65 13.42 17.15
CA SER A 167 14.60 11.96 16.94
C SER A 167 14.35 11.73 15.46
N ASN A 168 15.19 10.90 14.85
CA ASN A 168 15.01 10.45 13.48
C ASN A 168 13.62 9.83 13.30
N GLY A 169 12.87 10.27 12.28
CA GLY A 169 11.54 9.76 11.96
C GLY A 169 10.41 10.26 12.86
N TRP A 170 10.68 11.20 13.78
CA TRP A 170 9.61 11.84 14.53
C TRP A 170 9.10 13.10 13.85
N SER A 171 7.77 13.26 13.84
CA SER A 171 7.12 14.54 13.63
C SER A 171 5.94 14.74 14.58
N ALA A 172 5.60 16.01 14.85
CA ALA A 172 4.47 16.36 15.72
C ALA A 172 3.13 15.84 15.18
N ARG A 173 2.99 15.75 13.85
CA ARG A 173 1.79 15.23 13.20
C ARG A 173 1.77 13.70 13.15
N GLY A 174 2.89 13.07 12.81
CA GLY A 174 2.97 11.63 12.53
C GLY A 174 3.38 10.75 13.70
N GLY A 175 3.86 11.35 14.79
CA GLY A 175 4.52 10.61 15.85
C GLY A 175 5.87 10.05 15.39
N GLN A 176 6.34 9.02 16.09
CA GLN A 176 7.64 8.40 15.90
C GLN A 176 7.56 7.23 14.91
N THR A 177 8.18 7.36 13.73
CA THR A 177 8.43 6.22 12.84
C THR A 177 9.47 5.28 13.46
N TYR A 178 9.30 3.96 13.33
CA TYR A 178 10.30 2.97 13.78
C TYR A 178 10.79 2.12 12.60
N GLY A 179 12.07 1.74 12.63
CA GLY A 179 12.63 0.78 11.68
C GLY A 179 12.05 -0.63 11.86
N ALA A 180 11.98 -1.41 10.78
CA ALA A 180 11.28 -2.70 10.77
C ALA A 180 12.17 -3.93 11.05
N TYR A 181 13.46 -3.74 11.36
CA TYR A 181 14.42 -4.86 11.50
C TYR A 181 14.81 -5.18 12.94
N TYR A 182 14.51 -4.28 13.88
CA TYR A 182 14.57 -4.54 15.31
C TYR A 182 13.52 -3.69 16.07
N PRO A 183 12.89 -4.20 17.15
CA PRO A 183 11.93 -3.41 17.93
C PRO A 183 12.52 -2.10 18.46
N GLY A 184 11.84 -0.98 18.21
CA GLY A 184 12.31 0.34 18.61
C GLY A 184 13.55 0.84 17.85
N GLN A 185 13.86 0.23 16.70
CA GLN A 185 14.96 0.65 15.83
C GLN A 185 14.82 2.11 15.40
N ASP A 186 15.93 2.84 15.43
CA ASP A 186 16.07 4.14 14.76
C ASP A 186 15.97 3.95 13.23
N PRO A 187 14.96 4.53 12.55
CA PRO A 187 14.80 4.38 11.10
C PRO A 187 15.79 5.24 10.29
N SER A 188 16.67 6.00 10.96
CA SER A 188 17.37 7.17 10.43
C SER A 188 16.39 8.21 9.85
N GLY A 189 16.88 9.17 9.09
CA GLY A 189 16.07 10.22 8.53
C GLY A 189 16.84 11.15 7.61
N SER A 190 16.18 12.15 7.04
CA SER A 190 14.80 12.53 7.34
C SER A 190 13.72 11.78 6.55
N SER A 191 14.03 11.07 5.47
CA SER A 191 13.04 10.28 4.69
C SER A 191 12.70 8.93 5.35
N SER A 192 12.46 8.96 6.66
CA SER A 192 12.30 7.78 7.51
C SER A 192 11.13 6.91 7.09
N GLY A 193 9.95 7.50 6.91
CA GLY A 193 8.76 6.78 6.48
C GLY A 193 8.90 6.19 5.09
N SER A 194 9.58 6.89 4.17
CA SER A 194 9.87 6.43 2.81
C SER A 194 10.72 5.16 2.82
N GLY A 195 11.78 5.13 3.65
CA GLY A 195 12.66 3.97 3.82
C GLY A 195 11.93 2.77 4.42
N VAL A 196 11.20 2.97 5.51
CA VAL A 196 10.41 1.90 6.17
C VAL A 196 9.32 1.37 5.24
N ALA A 197 8.56 2.23 4.57
CA ALA A 197 7.48 1.83 3.67
C ALA A 197 8.00 1.05 2.44
N ALA A 198 9.10 1.50 1.83
CA ALA A 198 9.74 0.75 0.75
C ALA A 198 10.19 -0.64 1.22
N SER A 199 10.75 -0.72 2.43
CA SER A 199 11.31 -1.97 2.98
C SER A 199 10.27 -3.08 3.17
N LEU A 200 9.03 -2.70 3.51
CA LEU A 200 7.92 -3.60 3.80
C LEU A 200 7.02 -3.89 2.59
N GLY A 201 7.37 -3.36 1.41
CA GLY A 201 6.54 -3.53 0.22
C GLY A 201 5.16 -2.90 0.40
N LEU A 202 5.12 -1.65 0.88
CA LEU A 202 3.86 -0.89 1.09
C LEU A 202 3.48 -0.02 -0.11
N ALA A 203 4.31 -0.03 -1.15
CA ALA A 203 4.12 0.61 -2.45
C ALA A 203 5.11 -0.02 -3.45
N PHE A 204 4.95 0.23 -4.75
CA PHE A 204 5.96 -0.13 -5.74
C PHE A 204 7.32 0.46 -5.37
N GLY A 205 7.34 1.76 -5.05
CA GLY A 205 8.51 2.47 -4.55
C GLY A 205 8.10 3.72 -3.77
N THR A 206 9.08 4.42 -3.22
CA THR A 206 8.85 5.68 -2.51
C THR A 206 9.78 6.78 -3.00
N LEU A 207 9.42 8.03 -2.73
CA LEU A 207 10.31 9.19 -2.91
C LEU A 207 10.70 9.79 -1.57
N GLY A 208 12.00 10.04 -1.43
CA GLY A 208 12.57 10.85 -0.36
C GLY A 208 13.15 12.17 -0.91
N SER A 209 13.61 13.01 0.01
CA SER A 209 14.41 14.20 -0.31
C SER A 209 15.65 14.23 0.56
N GLU A 210 16.76 14.69 -0.02
CA GLU A 210 18.06 14.77 0.65
C GLU A 210 18.71 16.14 0.51
N THR A 211 19.13 16.68 1.65
CA THR A 211 20.05 17.81 1.81
C THR A 211 21.44 17.24 2.12
N ASP A 212 21.54 16.48 3.22
CA ASP A 212 22.66 15.57 3.52
C ASP A 212 22.11 14.29 4.19
N GLY A 213 22.40 13.13 3.60
CA GLY A 213 22.09 11.79 4.13
C GLY A 213 20.60 11.39 4.15
N SER A 214 19.67 12.31 3.94
CA SER A 214 18.24 12.11 4.17
C SER A 214 17.50 11.14 3.22
N ILE A 215 18.14 10.61 2.18
CA ILE A 215 17.75 9.46 1.35
C ILE A 215 18.69 8.28 1.63
N ILE A 216 20.00 8.51 1.61
CA ILE A 216 21.03 7.47 1.73
C ILE A 216 20.99 6.77 3.08
N SER A 217 20.96 7.54 4.17
CA SER A 217 20.97 7.05 5.55
C SER A 217 19.72 6.23 5.91
N PRO A 218 18.48 6.71 5.68
CA PRO A 218 17.29 5.88 5.91
C PRO A 218 17.19 4.70 4.94
N SER A 219 17.79 4.75 3.75
CA SER A 219 17.80 3.59 2.85
C SER A 219 18.64 2.44 3.40
N GLN A 220 19.85 2.73 3.89
CA GLN A 220 20.71 1.69 4.43
C GLN A 220 20.14 1.05 5.71
N LEU A 221 19.59 1.84 6.64
CA LEU A 221 19.04 1.30 7.89
C LEU A 221 17.72 0.54 7.68
N ASN A 222 17.10 0.66 6.51
CA ASN A 222 15.87 -0.05 6.17
C ASN A 222 16.06 -1.07 5.04
N ASN A 223 17.30 -1.47 4.73
CA ASN A 223 17.62 -2.54 3.78
C ASN A 223 16.96 -2.30 2.39
N VAL A 224 17.02 -1.06 1.91
CA VAL A 224 16.50 -0.65 0.60
C VAL A 224 17.57 0.10 -0.18
N VAL A 225 17.35 0.22 -1.50
CA VAL A 225 18.14 1.05 -2.40
C VAL A 225 17.68 2.49 -2.27
N GLY A 226 18.64 3.42 -2.25
CA GLY A 226 18.39 4.86 -2.30
C GLY A 226 19.26 5.53 -3.34
N ILE A 227 18.68 6.40 -4.16
CA ILE A 227 19.44 7.23 -5.10
C ILE A 227 19.28 8.69 -4.68
N LYS A 228 20.38 9.31 -4.28
CA LYS A 228 20.51 10.77 -4.21
C LYS A 228 21.05 11.24 -5.56
N PRO A 229 20.26 11.87 -6.44
CA PRO A 229 20.78 12.34 -7.71
C PRO A 229 21.60 13.62 -7.55
N THR A 230 22.26 14.02 -8.65
CA THR A 230 22.91 15.32 -8.77
C THR A 230 21.90 16.42 -8.49
N VAL A 231 22.29 17.43 -7.72
CA VAL A 231 21.44 18.60 -7.46
C VAL A 231 21.14 19.28 -8.80
N GLY A 232 19.83 19.38 -9.12
CA GLY A 232 19.35 19.85 -10.41
C GLY A 232 18.94 18.74 -11.38
N LEU A 233 19.23 17.46 -11.16
CA LEU A 233 18.71 16.40 -12.04
C LEU A 233 17.18 16.24 -11.93
N THR A 234 16.67 16.40 -10.71
CA THR A 234 15.25 16.36 -10.37
C THR A 234 14.83 17.73 -9.83
N SER A 235 13.66 18.21 -10.23
CA SER A 235 13.17 19.53 -9.80
C SER A 235 12.80 19.54 -8.31
N ARG A 236 13.11 20.64 -7.63
CA ARG A 236 12.68 20.92 -6.24
C ARG A 236 11.47 21.86 -6.17
N ALA A 237 10.86 22.23 -7.29
CA ALA A 237 9.72 23.14 -7.28
C ALA A 237 8.54 22.59 -6.45
N LEU A 238 8.07 23.40 -5.50
CA LEU A 238 7.05 23.03 -4.49
C LEU A 238 7.42 21.81 -3.62
N VAL A 239 8.71 21.64 -3.34
CA VAL A 239 9.20 20.81 -2.24
C VAL A 239 9.57 21.74 -1.08
N ILE A 240 9.13 21.45 0.15
CA ILE A 240 9.49 22.27 1.32
C ILE A 240 11.02 22.15 1.51
N PRO A 241 11.77 23.26 1.40
CA PRO A 241 13.22 23.21 1.23
C PRO A 241 13.98 23.25 2.56
N ILE A 242 15.26 22.90 2.49
CA ILE A 242 16.32 23.35 3.39
C ILE A 242 17.31 24.22 2.59
N SER A 243 18.01 23.64 1.62
CA SER A 243 19.06 24.35 0.87
C SER A 243 18.93 24.14 -0.63
N GLU A 244 18.89 25.23 -1.40
CA GLU A 244 18.85 25.13 -2.87
C GLU A 244 20.16 24.60 -3.46
N HIS A 245 21.26 24.64 -2.70
CA HIS A 245 22.57 24.14 -3.14
C HIS A 245 22.75 22.64 -2.91
N GLN A 246 21.96 22.04 -2.02
CA GLN A 246 22.10 20.63 -1.63
C GLN A 246 20.84 19.78 -1.84
N ASP A 247 19.65 20.39 -1.81
CA ASP A 247 18.39 19.66 -1.87
C ASP A 247 18.16 18.98 -3.22
N THR A 248 17.73 17.73 -3.13
CA THR A 248 17.30 16.93 -4.28
C THR A 248 16.24 15.91 -3.90
N VAL A 249 15.41 15.51 -4.86
CA VAL A 249 14.40 14.45 -4.69
C VAL A 249 14.89 13.18 -5.38
N GLY A 250 14.79 12.05 -4.70
CA GLY A 250 15.31 10.79 -5.20
C GLY A 250 14.49 9.56 -4.78
N PRO A 251 14.55 8.48 -5.58
CA PRO A 251 13.82 7.26 -5.32
C PRO A 251 14.44 6.41 -4.20
N MET A 252 13.57 5.75 -3.45
CA MET A 252 13.89 4.72 -2.47
C MET A 252 13.06 3.47 -2.77
N THR A 253 13.70 2.35 -3.09
CA THR A 253 13.00 1.14 -3.57
C THR A 253 13.69 -0.14 -3.14
N ARG A 254 13.08 -1.29 -3.43
CA ARG A 254 13.63 -2.60 -3.05
C ARG A 254 14.75 -3.06 -3.96
N THR A 255 14.83 -2.57 -5.20
CA THR A 255 15.84 -2.97 -6.18
C THR A 255 16.42 -1.78 -6.92
N VAL A 256 17.67 -1.88 -7.39
CA VAL A 256 18.30 -0.79 -8.17
C VAL A 256 17.51 -0.47 -9.44
N LYS A 257 16.95 -1.49 -10.10
CA LYS A 257 16.20 -1.31 -11.34
C LYS A 257 14.88 -0.57 -11.11
N ASP A 258 14.18 -0.83 -10.01
CA ASP A 258 12.96 -0.10 -9.65
C ASP A 258 13.26 1.38 -9.36
N ALA A 259 14.37 1.66 -8.67
CA ALA A 259 14.83 3.04 -8.45
C ALA A 259 15.16 3.74 -9.78
N ALA A 260 15.77 3.03 -10.73
CA ALA A 260 16.08 3.54 -12.06
C ALA A 260 14.82 3.90 -12.87
N TYR A 261 13.76 3.08 -12.81
CA TYR A 261 12.47 3.40 -13.44
C TYR A 261 11.87 4.71 -12.90
N ILE A 262 11.88 4.89 -11.57
CA ILE A 262 11.37 6.10 -10.95
C ILE A 262 12.23 7.31 -11.32
N LEU A 263 13.56 7.20 -11.26
CA LEU A 263 14.47 8.28 -11.63
C LEU A 263 14.30 8.68 -13.11
N GLN A 264 14.08 7.72 -14.00
CA GLN A 264 13.81 7.96 -15.41
C GLN A 264 12.58 8.86 -15.60
N ALA A 265 11.52 8.63 -14.81
CA ALA A 265 10.28 9.42 -14.88
C ALA A 265 10.46 10.85 -14.34
N ILE A 266 11.13 11.02 -13.20
CA ILE A 266 11.17 12.32 -12.49
C ILE A 266 12.30 13.25 -12.96
N SER A 267 13.33 12.72 -13.62
CA SER A 267 14.48 13.51 -14.09
C SER A 267 14.19 14.38 -15.31
N GLY A 268 14.82 15.56 -15.38
CA GLY A 268 14.76 16.45 -16.53
C GLY A 268 14.46 17.91 -16.19
N PRO A 269 14.61 18.82 -17.17
CA PRO A 269 14.50 20.26 -16.95
C PRO A 269 13.13 20.70 -16.48
N ASP A 270 13.10 21.80 -15.73
CA ASP A 270 11.93 22.47 -15.22
C ASP A 270 12.21 23.99 -15.13
N SER A 271 11.37 24.80 -15.76
CA SER A 271 11.49 26.26 -15.69
C SER A 271 11.22 26.84 -14.30
N ALA A 272 10.54 26.09 -13.41
CA ALA A 272 10.29 26.49 -12.04
C ALA A 272 11.48 26.19 -11.10
N ASP A 273 12.56 25.57 -11.60
CA ASP A 273 13.77 25.29 -10.84
C ASP A 273 15.02 25.47 -11.72
N ASN A 274 15.71 26.59 -11.53
CA ASN A 274 16.86 26.99 -12.33
C ASN A 274 18.04 25.99 -12.28
N TYR A 275 18.18 25.20 -11.21
CA TYR A 275 19.23 24.19 -11.12
C TYR A 275 19.08 23.11 -12.18
N THR A 276 17.85 22.83 -12.60
CA THR A 276 17.58 21.84 -13.66
C THR A 276 18.02 22.29 -15.05
N LEU A 277 18.32 23.57 -15.22
CA LEU A 277 18.86 24.10 -16.48
C LEU A 277 20.35 23.72 -16.66
N ALA A 278 21.02 23.28 -15.59
CA ALA A 278 22.41 22.80 -15.66
C ALA A 278 22.52 21.36 -16.19
N ILE A 279 21.40 20.65 -16.37
CA ILE A 279 21.39 19.30 -16.92
C ILE A 279 22.04 19.31 -18.32
N PRO A 280 23.05 18.46 -18.61
CA PRO A 280 23.79 18.50 -19.87
C PRO A 280 22.93 18.32 -21.14
N TRP A 281 21.80 17.64 -21.01
CA TRP A 281 20.83 17.39 -22.09
C TRP A 281 19.57 18.28 -22.00
N ALA A 282 19.54 19.32 -21.16
CA ALA A 282 18.41 20.26 -21.08
C ALA A 282 18.33 21.20 -22.29
N SER A 283 19.45 21.45 -22.97
CA SER A 283 19.51 22.33 -24.13
C SER A 283 19.45 21.55 -25.44
N ASN A 284 18.55 21.91 -26.34
CA ASN A 284 18.49 21.37 -27.72
C ASN A 284 19.72 21.75 -28.58
N THR A 285 20.73 22.40 -28.00
CA THR A 285 21.99 22.78 -28.68
C THR A 285 23.14 21.82 -28.38
N THR A 286 23.01 20.94 -27.37
CA THR A 286 23.99 19.89 -27.11
C THR A 286 23.55 18.61 -27.84
N ASN A 287 24.48 17.89 -28.48
CA ASN A 287 24.20 16.56 -29.07
C ASN A 287 24.12 15.46 -27.98
N VAL A 288 23.79 15.83 -26.75
CA VAL A 288 23.75 14.93 -25.59
C VAL A 288 22.30 14.54 -25.35
N THR A 289 22.00 13.24 -25.37
CA THR A 289 20.66 12.72 -25.08
C THR A 289 20.49 12.45 -23.59
N LYS A 290 19.24 12.45 -23.12
CA LYS A 290 18.92 11.99 -21.75
C LYS A 290 19.45 10.54 -21.56
N PRO A 291 20.16 10.25 -20.47
CA PRO A 291 20.58 8.89 -20.14
C PRO A 291 19.39 7.94 -20.00
N ASP A 292 19.64 6.65 -20.24
CA ASP A 292 18.68 5.58 -20.00
C ASP A 292 19.09 4.80 -18.75
N TYR A 293 18.58 5.25 -17.59
CA TYR A 293 18.96 4.69 -16.30
C TYR A 293 18.53 3.22 -16.17
N VAL A 294 17.44 2.83 -16.83
CA VAL A 294 16.95 1.45 -16.77
C VAL A 294 17.83 0.55 -17.63
N ALA A 295 18.24 1.01 -18.81
CA ALA A 295 19.16 0.27 -19.68
C ALA A 295 20.56 0.12 -19.09
N ALA A 296 20.97 1.00 -18.17
CA ALA A 296 22.24 0.88 -17.46
C ALA A 296 22.31 -0.34 -16.51
N CYS A 297 21.16 -0.89 -16.10
CA CYS A 297 21.06 -2.07 -15.24
C CYS A 297 21.49 -3.36 -15.97
N THR A 298 22.80 -3.53 -16.12
CA THR A 298 23.45 -4.65 -16.80
C THR A 298 24.43 -5.38 -15.88
N LEU A 299 24.58 -6.69 -16.06
CA LEU A 299 25.44 -7.50 -15.18
C LEU A 299 26.94 -7.21 -15.36
N ASP A 300 27.35 -6.70 -16.51
CA ASP A 300 28.73 -6.39 -16.90
C ASP A 300 29.11 -4.91 -16.67
N ALA A 301 28.23 -4.09 -16.09
CA ALA A 301 28.49 -2.67 -15.87
C ALA A 301 29.77 -2.34 -15.08
N LEU A 302 30.28 -3.28 -14.28
CA LEU A 302 31.53 -3.16 -13.50
C LEU A 302 32.79 -3.56 -14.27
N GLU A 303 32.68 -4.18 -15.45
CA GLU A 303 33.82 -4.70 -16.20
C GLU A 303 34.78 -3.58 -16.62
N GLY A 304 36.04 -3.67 -16.19
CA GLY A 304 37.10 -2.69 -16.49
C GLY A 304 36.97 -1.36 -15.74
N LYS A 305 35.95 -1.19 -14.90
CA LYS A 305 35.69 0.07 -14.16
C LYS A 305 36.64 0.24 -13.00
N ARG A 306 37.13 1.45 -12.79
CA ARG A 306 38.07 1.81 -11.74
C ARG A 306 37.31 2.41 -10.57
N ILE A 307 37.23 1.65 -9.48
CA ILE A 307 36.47 2.03 -8.28
C ILE A 307 37.46 2.34 -7.15
N GLY A 308 37.43 3.59 -6.67
CA GLY A 308 38.32 4.06 -5.61
C GLY A 308 37.80 3.75 -4.20
N VAL A 309 38.73 3.55 -3.26
CA VAL A 309 38.43 3.39 -1.83
C VAL A 309 39.15 4.49 -1.03
N PRO A 310 38.44 5.58 -0.64
CA PRO A 310 39.01 6.70 0.11
C PRO A 310 39.17 6.33 1.59
N ARG A 311 40.26 5.67 1.95
CA ARG A 311 40.50 5.10 3.29
C ARG A 311 40.49 6.13 4.41
N ASN A 312 40.95 7.36 4.17
CA ASN A 312 40.89 8.41 5.19
C ASN A 312 39.46 8.84 5.52
N ALA A 313 38.56 8.83 4.55
CA ALA A 313 37.15 9.14 4.75
C ALA A 313 36.38 8.01 5.46
N ILE A 314 36.72 6.76 5.16
CA ILE A 314 36.12 5.58 5.81
C ILE A 314 36.59 5.51 7.28
N GLY A 315 37.88 5.73 7.53
CA GLY A 315 38.49 5.65 8.86
C GLY A 315 38.94 4.24 9.24
N THR A 316 39.16 4.02 10.54
CA THR A 316 39.56 2.72 11.10
C THR A 316 38.42 2.11 11.90
N PRO A 317 38.19 0.78 11.81
CA PRO A 317 37.10 0.13 12.53
C PRO A 317 37.31 0.21 14.04
N ASP A 318 36.22 0.46 14.76
CA ASP A 318 36.07 0.23 16.19
C ASP A 318 35.25 -1.03 16.46
N SER A 319 35.00 -1.36 17.74
CA SER A 319 34.24 -2.56 18.09
C SER A 319 32.79 -2.57 17.58
N SER A 320 32.17 -1.40 17.41
CA SER A 320 30.79 -1.25 16.91
C SER A 320 30.70 -1.38 15.40
N SER A 321 31.70 -0.87 14.68
CA SER A 321 31.74 -0.85 13.21
C SER A 321 32.48 -2.04 12.59
N ALA A 322 33.19 -2.85 13.39
CA ALA A 322 33.92 -4.01 12.88
C ALA A 322 33.12 -4.96 11.96
N PRO A 323 31.83 -5.29 12.23
CA PRO A 323 31.03 -6.10 11.31
C PRO A 323 30.78 -5.43 9.95
N LEU A 324 30.52 -4.11 9.94
CA LEU A 324 30.34 -3.32 8.72
C LEU A 324 31.61 -3.34 7.88
N TYR A 325 32.76 -3.07 8.50
CA TYR A 325 34.05 -3.06 7.80
C TYR A 325 34.41 -4.42 7.22
N ALA A 326 34.18 -5.50 7.97
CA ALA A 326 34.43 -6.86 7.47
C ALA A 326 33.55 -7.18 6.24
N ALA A 327 32.27 -6.78 6.27
CA ALA A 327 31.38 -6.92 5.12
C ALA A 327 31.82 -6.05 3.94
N PHE A 328 32.30 -4.83 4.19
CA PHE A 328 32.78 -3.91 3.17
C PHE A 328 34.05 -4.45 2.47
N GLU A 329 35.03 -4.96 3.21
CA GLU A 329 36.21 -5.59 2.59
C GLU A 329 35.83 -6.79 1.71
N ALA A 330 34.89 -7.62 2.17
CA ALA A 330 34.36 -8.73 1.38
C ALA A 330 33.63 -8.24 0.12
N ALA A 331 32.93 -7.11 0.20
CA ALA A 331 32.29 -6.49 -0.97
C ALA A 331 33.31 -6.03 -2.02
N LEU A 332 34.49 -5.54 -1.62
CA LEU A 332 35.55 -5.19 -2.57
C LEU A 332 35.99 -6.41 -3.40
N ASP A 333 36.01 -7.61 -2.83
CA ASP A 333 36.31 -8.84 -3.57
C ASP A 333 35.20 -9.23 -4.56
N VAL A 334 33.93 -8.96 -4.22
CA VAL A 334 32.80 -9.12 -5.15
C VAL A 334 32.96 -8.17 -6.34
N LEU A 335 33.32 -6.90 -6.09
CA LEU A 335 33.57 -5.92 -7.15
C LEU A 335 34.73 -6.34 -8.06
N ARG A 336 35.85 -6.81 -7.49
CA ARG A 336 36.97 -7.37 -8.26
C ARG A 336 36.52 -8.54 -9.14
N SER A 337 35.73 -9.44 -8.57
CA SER A 337 35.21 -10.62 -9.27
C SER A 337 34.21 -10.26 -10.38
N ALA A 338 33.55 -9.11 -10.27
CA ALA A 338 32.69 -8.54 -11.31
C ALA A 338 33.47 -7.82 -12.43
N GLY A 339 34.80 -7.76 -12.34
CA GLY A 339 35.68 -7.15 -13.35
C GLY A 339 36.12 -5.72 -13.03
N ALA A 340 35.74 -5.17 -11.87
CA ALA A 340 36.18 -3.84 -11.46
C ALA A 340 37.65 -3.86 -10.97
N ILE A 341 38.38 -2.80 -11.29
CA ILE A 341 39.71 -2.52 -10.78
C ILE A 341 39.55 -1.68 -9.51
N ILE A 342 39.73 -2.32 -8.35
CA ILE A 342 39.72 -1.61 -7.06
C ILE A 342 41.04 -0.86 -6.87
N VAL A 343 40.95 0.46 -6.76
CA VAL A 343 42.07 1.35 -6.48
C VAL A 343 41.99 1.76 -5.01
N ASP A 344 42.87 1.20 -4.20
CA ASP A 344 42.88 1.45 -2.76
C ASP A 344 43.62 2.76 -2.41
N ASN A 345 43.32 3.34 -1.25
CA ASN A 345 43.88 4.59 -0.72
C ASN A 345 43.70 5.82 -1.63
N THR A 346 42.52 5.96 -2.26
CA THR A 346 42.17 7.14 -3.08
C THR A 346 41.68 8.29 -2.19
N ASN A 347 42.53 8.67 -1.23
CA ASN A 347 42.19 9.57 -0.14
C ASN A 347 41.83 10.98 -0.63
N TYR A 348 40.89 11.62 0.06
CA TYR A 348 40.54 13.02 -0.15
C TYR A 348 41.62 13.91 0.45
N THR A 349 42.19 14.82 -0.34
CA THR A 349 43.35 15.64 0.06
C THR A 349 43.00 16.72 1.07
N ALA A 350 41.73 17.18 1.10
CA ALA A 350 41.24 18.16 2.05
C ALA A 350 40.43 17.54 3.21
N TRP A 351 40.53 16.24 3.45
CA TRP A 351 39.71 15.55 4.46
C TRP A 351 39.82 16.14 5.87
N GLU A 352 41.04 16.43 6.34
CA GLU A 352 41.24 17.06 7.66
C GLU A 352 40.61 18.46 7.72
N GLN A 353 40.68 19.22 6.63
CA GLN A 353 40.04 20.55 6.55
C GLN A 353 38.52 20.44 6.54
N TYR A 354 37.97 19.38 5.94
CA TYR A 354 36.55 19.09 5.95
C TYR A 354 36.06 18.79 7.38
N LEU A 355 36.79 17.96 8.14
CA LEU A 355 36.45 17.65 9.53
C LEU A 355 36.48 18.87 10.47
N GLU A 356 37.28 19.89 10.14
CA GLU A 356 37.39 21.14 10.91
C GLU A 356 36.44 22.25 10.41
N SER A 357 35.76 22.04 9.29
CA SER A 357 34.93 23.06 8.63
C SER A 357 33.54 23.19 9.27
N ASN A 358 33.01 24.42 9.25
CA ASN A 358 31.60 24.72 9.53
C ASN A 358 30.92 25.37 8.31
N ALA A 359 31.50 25.24 7.12
CA ALA A 359 31.01 25.89 5.91
C ALA A 359 29.60 25.40 5.54
N GLU A 360 29.35 24.10 5.53
CA GLU A 360 28.02 23.53 5.29
C GLU A 360 26.96 24.11 6.23
N GLY A 361 27.23 24.17 7.54
CA GLY A 361 26.28 24.75 8.50
C GLY A 361 25.93 26.21 8.18
N ILE A 362 26.92 27.00 7.74
CA ILE A 362 26.70 28.39 7.29
C ILE A 362 25.86 28.44 6.02
N VAL A 363 26.11 27.55 5.06
CA VAL A 363 25.36 27.47 3.80
C VAL A 363 23.90 27.08 4.07
N LEU A 364 23.67 26.00 4.84
CA LEU A 364 22.33 25.53 5.14
C LEU A 364 21.51 26.58 5.92
N ASP A 365 22.09 27.23 6.92
CA ASP A 365 21.41 28.32 7.66
C ASP A 365 21.14 29.54 6.78
N GLY A 366 22.05 29.85 5.84
CA GLY A 366 21.92 30.98 4.93
C GLY A 366 20.83 30.77 3.87
N ASP A 367 20.67 29.55 3.39
CA ASP A 367 19.64 29.19 2.41
C ASP A 367 18.26 28.98 3.06
N PHE A 368 18.19 28.38 4.25
CA PHE A 368 16.92 27.91 4.78
C PHE A 368 15.90 29.02 4.99
N VAL A 369 16.32 30.16 5.53
CA VAL A 369 15.44 31.31 5.80
C VAL A 369 14.79 31.85 4.51
N PRO A 370 15.55 32.30 3.48
CA PRO A 370 14.95 32.80 2.25
C PRO A 370 14.21 31.71 1.46
N ASN A 371 14.69 30.46 1.45
CA ASN A 371 14.07 29.39 0.68
C ASN A 371 12.72 28.98 1.27
N LEU A 372 12.61 28.88 2.59
CA LEU A 372 11.33 28.60 3.25
C LEU A 372 10.34 29.74 3.02
N ALA A 373 10.75 31.00 3.19
CA ALA A 373 9.90 32.16 2.91
C ALA A 373 9.40 32.15 1.44
N HIS A 374 10.28 31.80 0.49
CA HIS A 374 9.89 31.66 -0.91
C HIS A 374 8.84 30.55 -1.13
N TYR A 375 9.01 29.36 -0.51
CA TYR A 375 8.00 28.30 -0.57
C TYR A 375 6.65 28.77 0.01
N LEU A 376 6.67 29.37 1.21
CA LEU A 376 5.45 29.82 1.90
C LEU A 376 4.70 30.89 1.10
N SER A 377 5.42 31.77 0.40
CA SER A 377 4.83 32.81 -0.47
C SER A 377 4.04 32.24 -1.67
N GLN A 378 4.27 30.98 -2.03
CA GLN A 378 3.58 30.32 -3.13
C GLN A 378 2.25 29.67 -2.72
N LEU A 379 1.98 29.53 -1.41
CA LEU A 379 0.75 28.91 -0.92
C LEU A 379 -0.48 29.74 -1.34
N THR A 380 -1.50 29.07 -1.87
CA THR A 380 -2.78 29.72 -2.26
C THR A 380 -3.73 29.86 -1.08
N TYR A 381 -3.54 29.04 -0.05
CA TYR A 381 -4.24 29.11 1.21
C TYR A 381 -3.28 28.71 2.34
N ASN A 382 -3.18 29.53 3.36
CA ASN A 382 -2.29 29.35 4.50
C ASN A 382 -3.06 29.61 5.79
N PRO A 383 -3.69 28.57 6.39
CA PRO A 383 -4.64 28.75 7.49
C PRO A 383 -4.02 29.26 8.79
N ASN A 384 -2.71 29.06 8.98
CA ASN A 384 -1.99 29.47 10.18
C ASN A 384 -1.17 30.76 9.97
N ASP A 385 -1.28 31.39 8.78
CA ASP A 385 -0.62 32.66 8.43
C ASP A 385 0.90 32.68 8.70
N VAL A 386 1.57 31.54 8.51
CA VAL A 386 3.04 31.46 8.65
C VAL A 386 3.71 31.92 7.35
N GLN A 387 4.46 33.02 7.37
CA GLN A 387 5.01 33.63 6.15
C GLN A 387 6.51 33.40 6.00
N ASP A 388 7.21 33.12 7.11
CA ASP A 388 8.65 32.89 7.15
C ASP A 388 9.04 31.93 8.29
N LEU A 389 10.35 31.77 8.52
CA LEU A 389 10.87 30.91 9.58
C LEU A 389 10.59 31.46 10.99
N GLU A 390 10.51 32.78 11.17
CA GLU A 390 10.20 33.37 12.48
C GLU A 390 8.77 33.02 12.88
N ASP A 391 7.81 33.10 11.95
CA ASP A 391 6.42 32.69 12.16
C ASP A 391 6.32 31.19 12.46
N VAL A 392 7.01 30.34 11.68
CA VAL A 392 7.03 28.89 11.90
C VAL A 392 7.60 28.55 13.28
N ARG A 393 8.72 29.17 13.67
CA ARG A 393 9.31 29.04 15.01
C ARG A 393 8.34 29.49 16.08
N ASN A 394 7.72 30.67 15.92
CA ASN A 394 6.77 31.21 16.88
C ASN A 394 5.55 30.30 17.06
N PHE A 395 4.98 29.78 15.97
CA PHE A 395 3.92 28.77 16.02
C PHE A 395 4.39 27.53 16.78
N THR A 396 5.56 26.99 16.41
CA THR A 396 6.13 25.76 16.99
C THR A 396 6.32 25.89 18.51
N GLN A 397 6.76 27.05 19.00
CA GLN A 397 6.98 27.30 20.43
C GLN A 397 5.67 27.48 21.23
N HIS A 398 4.54 27.76 20.57
CA HIS A 398 3.27 28.09 21.23
C HIS A 398 2.15 27.08 20.97
N PHE A 399 2.29 26.16 20.00
CA PHE A 399 1.31 25.12 19.72
C PHE A 399 1.64 23.84 20.49
N PRO A 400 0.85 23.42 21.51
CA PRO A 400 1.24 22.33 22.40
C PRO A 400 1.57 20.99 21.72
N ALA A 401 0.92 20.67 20.59
CA ALA A 401 1.18 19.42 19.88
C ALA A 401 2.56 19.38 19.19
N GLU A 402 3.22 20.53 19.04
CA GLU A 402 4.59 20.61 18.54
C GLU A 402 5.64 20.20 19.58
N ASP A 403 5.25 19.91 20.83
CA ASP A 403 6.10 19.33 21.87
C ASP A 403 7.29 20.22 22.31
N TYR A 404 7.17 21.54 22.18
CA TYR A 404 8.15 22.51 22.71
C TYR A 404 7.94 22.73 24.22
N PRO A 405 8.98 22.82 25.07
CA PRO A 405 10.41 22.83 24.74
C PRO A 405 11.09 21.45 24.77
N ASP A 406 10.38 20.35 25.03
CA ASP A 406 10.96 19.00 25.09
C ASP A 406 11.59 18.59 23.75
N ARG A 407 11.03 19.08 22.65
CA ARG A 407 11.64 19.15 21.33
C ARG A 407 11.87 20.62 20.99
N ASP A 408 13.14 21.02 21.02
CA ASP A 408 13.51 22.43 20.90
C ASP A 408 13.34 22.96 19.47
N THR A 409 13.72 24.23 19.26
CA THR A 409 13.79 24.90 17.96
C THR A 409 15.19 25.45 17.70
N ALA A 410 16.22 24.89 18.33
CA ALA A 410 17.55 25.49 18.37
C ALA A 410 18.17 25.68 16.97
N GLN A 411 17.84 24.81 16.00
CA GLN A 411 18.28 24.99 14.62
C GLN A 411 17.58 26.19 13.96
N PHE A 412 16.27 26.35 14.16
CA PHE A 412 15.55 27.53 13.68
C PHE A 412 16.11 28.81 14.29
N ASP A 413 16.38 28.80 15.60
CA ASP A 413 16.98 29.93 16.31
C ASP A 413 18.37 30.27 15.74
N SER A 414 19.18 29.27 15.36
CA SER A 414 20.47 29.45 14.67
C SER A 414 20.31 30.12 13.32
N SER A 415 19.46 29.58 12.44
CA SER A 415 19.27 30.12 11.09
C SER A 415 18.73 31.56 11.12
N ILE A 416 17.78 31.85 12.03
CA ILE A 416 17.28 33.22 12.23
C ILE A 416 18.40 34.15 12.71
N ALA A 417 19.18 33.73 13.72
CA ALA A 417 20.28 34.55 14.23
C ALA A 417 21.36 34.83 13.16
N GLN A 418 21.66 33.86 12.29
CA GLN A 418 22.55 34.09 11.15
C GLN A 418 21.95 35.10 10.17
N SER A 419 20.67 34.94 9.80
CA SER A 419 19.99 35.80 8.83
C SER A 419 19.93 37.28 9.23
N GLN A 420 20.03 37.58 10.54
CA GLN A 420 20.14 38.95 11.05
C GLN A 420 21.52 39.59 10.78
N ASN A 421 22.54 38.78 10.51
CA ASN A 421 23.89 39.23 10.17
C ASN A 421 24.12 39.22 8.65
N PHE A 422 23.80 38.11 7.97
CA PHE A 422 23.96 37.94 6.52
C PHE A 422 23.03 36.84 5.97
N SER A 423 22.73 36.91 4.67
CA SER A 423 21.87 35.99 3.92
C SER A 423 22.65 35.18 2.88
N ASN A 424 21.96 34.33 2.11
CA ASN A 424 22.57 33.62 0.97
C ASN A 424 22.95 34.50 -0.24
N THR A 425 22.76 35.82 -0.15
CA THR A 425 23.22 36.78 -1.18
C THR A 425 24.52 37.50 -0.79
N ASP A 426 25.00 37.32 0.44
CA ASP A 426 26.13 38.05 1.02
C ASP A 426 27.46 37.30 0.89
N ILE A 427 28.57 38.03 1.02
CA ILE A 427 29.92 37.50 0.77
C ILE A 427 30.32 36.40 1.76
N GLU A 428 29.86 36.48 3.00
CA GLU A 428 30.09 35.48 4.04
C GLU A 428 29.55 34.10 3.62
N PHE A 429 28.32 34.07 3.08
CA PHE A 429 27.71 32.87 2.53
C PHE A 429 28.51 32.34 1.34
N TRP A 430 28.83 33.19 0.36
CA TRP A 430 29.55 32.76 -0.84
C TRP A 430 30.96 32.24 -0.52
N ASN A 431 31.62 32.76 0.51
CA ASN A 431 32.90 32.21 0.98
C ASN A 431 32.74 30.80 1.56
N ALA A 432 31.70 30.57 2.37
CA ALA A 432 31.39 29.24 2.91
C ALA A 432 31.05 28.25 1.78
N LEU A 433 30.17 28.64 0.85
CA LEU A 433 29.80 27.80 -0.30
C LEU A 433 31.02 27.44 -1.17
N GLN A 434 31.92 28.39 -1.42
CA GLN A 434 33.15 28.10 -2.17
C GLN A 434 34.11 27.18 -1.40
N GLN A 435 34.14 27.27 -0.08
CA GLN A 435 34.88 26.34 0.76
C GLN A 435 34.31 24.93 0.63
N ASP A 436 32.98 24.76 0.73
CA ASP A 436 32.31 23.48 0.53
C ASP A 436 32.59 22.89 -0.87
N TYR A 437 32.53 23.71 -1.91
CA TYR A 437 32.88 23.30 -3.27
C TYR A 437 34.34 22.86 -3.41
N TYR A 438 35.27 23.49 -2.71
CA TYR A 438 36.64 23.00 -2.67
C TYR A 438 36.76 21.68 -1.88
N LEU A 439 36.15 21.60 -0.69
CA LEU A 439 36.24 20.45 0.21
C LEU A 439 35.67 19.17 -0.40
N GLY A 440 34.50 19.24 -1.04
CA GLY A 440 33.90 18.11 -1.74
C GLY A 440 34.37 17.93 -3.19
N GLY A 441 34.81 19.02 -3.83
CA GLY A 441 35.29 19.05 -5.21
C GLY A 441 36.76 18.67 -5.32
N GLU A 442 37.63 19.65 -5.60
CA GLU A 442 39.07 19.43 -5.84
C GLU A 442 39.78 18.76 -4.65
N GLY A 443 39.40 19.12 -3.42
CA GLY A 443 39.93 18.52 -2.19
C GLY A 443 39.29 17.19 -1.82
N GLY A 444 38.19 16.82 -2.46
CA GLY A 444 37.30 15.73 -2.06
C GLY A 444 37.07 14.69 -3.14
N LEU A 445 35.80 14.34 -3.34
CA LEU A 445 35.33 13.32 -4.28
C LEU A 445 35.82 13.59 -5.70
N LEU A 446 35.56 14.77 -6.25
CA LEU A 446 35.88 15.06 -7.66
C LEU A 446 37.39 15.06 -7.91
N GLY A 447 38.18 15.55 -6.94
CA GLY A 447 39.63 15.51 -6.96
C GLY A 447 40.19 14.09 -6.92
N ALA A 448 39.61 13.21 -6.10
CA ALA A 448 39.99 11.80 -6.08
C ALA A 448 39.65 11.09 -7.40
N LEU A 449 38.46 11.33 -7.96
CA LEU A 449 38.08 10.76 -9.26
C LEU A 449 39.08 11.15 -10.35
N ALA A 450 39.45 12.43 -10.42
CA ALA A 450 40.40 12.95 -11.40
C ALA A 450 41.83 12.41 -11.18
N THR A 451 42.33 12.48 -9.94
CA THR A 451 43.72 12.14 -9.60
C THR A 451 44.03 10.66 -9.86
N TYR A 452 43.09 9.78 -9.53
CA TYR A 452 43.28 8.32 -9.62
C TYR A 452 42.63 7.70 -10.87
N ASN A 453 42.06 8.54 -11.74
CA ASN A 453 41.33 8.16 -12.95
C ASN A 453 40.25 7.09 -12.63
N LEU A 454 39.29 7.47 -11.78
CA LEU A 454 38.24 6.59 -11.28
C LEU A 454 36.92 6.87 -11.99
N ASP A 455 36.11 5.83 -12.15
CA ASP A 455 34.72 5.93 -12.59
C ASP A 455 33.78 6.28 -11.42
N ALA A 456 34.11 5.82 -10.21
CA ALA A 456 33.40 6.10 -8.96
C ALA A 456 34.29 5.83 -7.75
N VAL A 457 33.85 6.27 -6.56
CA VAL A 457 34.35 5.75 -5.28
C VAL A 457 33.30 4.84 -4.65
N VAL A 458 33.74 3.90 -3.82
CA VAL A 458 32.88 3.04 -3.02
C VAL A 458 33.24 3.14 -1.54
N VAL A 459 32.22 3.30 -0.70
CA VAL A 459 32.36 3.44 0.76
C VAL A 459 31.19 2.73 1.47
N PRO A 460 31.32 2.35 2.75
CA PRO A 460 30.14 2.05 3.57
C PRO A 460 29.20 3.26 3.58
N SER A 461 27.88 3.04 3.55
CA SER A 461 26.92 4.12 3.32
C SER A 461 26.93 5.23 4.38
N ASP A 462 27.36 4.92 5.61
CA ASP A 462 27.59 5.89 6.69
C ASP A 462 28.56 7.03 6.31
N TYR A 463 29.43 6.81 5.33
CA TYR A 463 30.48 7.75 4.92
C TYR A 463 30.25 8.36 3.54
N ALA A 464 29.08 8.14 2.93
CA ALA A 464 28.84 8.47 1.53
C ALA A 464 28.27 9.87 1.31
N SER A 465 27.51 10.39 2.28
CA SER A 465 26.64 11.55 2.07
C SER A 465 27.41 12.88 2.16
N GLY A 466 28.05 13.20 3.28
CA GLY A 466 28.57 14.54 3.57
C GLY A 466 29.40 15.18 2.44
N ILE A 467 30.48 14.52 2.00
CA ILE A 467 31.33 15.03 0.89
C ILE A 467 30.54 15.18 -0.41
N SER A 468 29.59 14.29 -0.69
CA SER A 468 28.77 14.34 -1.91
C SER A 468 27.66 15.39 -1.80
N ALA A 469 27.12 15.62 -0.61
CA ALA A 469 26.04 16.55 -0.32
C ALA A 469 26.46 18.00 -0.59
N ILE A 470 27.60 18.42 -0.02
CA ILE A 470 28.10 19.80 -0.10
C ILE A 470 28.48 20.28 -1.52
N ILE A 471 28.62 19.34 -2.48
CA ILE A 471 28.81 19.65 -3.91
C ILE A 471 27.62 19.26 -4.78
N GLY A 472 26.54 18.76 -4.18
CA GLY A 472 25.38 18.26 -4.90
C GLY A 472 25.67 17.03 -5.79
N GLY A 473 26.68 16.22 -5.47
CA GLY A 473 27.11 15.03 -6.21
C GLY A 473 26.18 13.81 -6.03
N PRO A 474 26.07 12.90 -7.01
CA PRO A 474 25.17 11.76 -6.92
C PRO A 474 25.73 10.59 -6.07
N VAL A 475 24.84 9.89 -5.37
CA VAL A 475 25.13 8.70 -4.57
C VAL A 475 24.05 7.64 -4.78
N VAL A 476 24.46 6.38 -4.95
CA VAL A 476 23.57 5.21 -4.96
C VAL A 476 23.96 4.30 -3.81
N THR A 477 23.08 4.14 -2.82
CA THR A 477 23.24 3.17 -1.74
C THR A 477 22.45 1.90 -2.01
N ILE A 478 23.04 0.76 -1.67
CA ILE A 478 22.43 -0.57 -1.78
C ILE A 478 22.71 -1.40 -0.53
N PRO A 479 21.84 -2.35 -0.17
CA PRO A 479 22.06 -3.20 1.00
C PRO A 479 23.36 -4.00 0.94
N LEU A 480 24.10 -4.03 2.07
CA LEU A 480 25.36 -4.76 2.21
C LEU A 480 25.29 -5.88 3.24
N GLY A 481 24.56 -5.68 4.34
CA GLY A 481 24.41 -6.69 5.38
C GLY A 481 23.55 -6.22 6.54
N ALA A 482 23.67 -6.92 7.67
CA ALA A 482 23.01 -6.57 8.92
C ALA A 482 23.90 -6.88 10.12
N LEU A 483 23.68 -6.16 11.21
CA LEU A 483 24.43 -6.32 12.45
C LEU A 483 24.23 -7.72 13.04
N PRO A 484 25.31 -8.41 13.48
CA PRO A 484 25.24 -9.78 13.98
C PRO A 484 24.33 -9.98 15.21
N SER A 485 23.95 -11.22 15.49
CA SER A 485 23.07 -11.56 16.62
C SER A 485 23.62 -11.23 18.00
N ASN A 486 24.94 -11.07 18.14
CA ASN A 486 25.62 -10.69 19.39
C ASN A 486 25.89 -9.18 19.50
N THR A 487 25.31 -8.36 18.63
CA THR A 487 25.47 -6.91 18.65
C THR A 487 24.87 -6.31 19.92
N THR A 488 25.63 -5.45 20.60
CA THR A 488 25.14 -4.69 21.75
C THR A 488 24.08 -3.69 21.32
N VAL A 489 22.97 -3.65 22.06
CA VAL A 489 21.94 -2.63 21.86
C VAL A 489 22.43 -1.31 22.42
N ILE A 490 22.58 -0.30 21.56
CA ILE A 490 22.97 1.07 21.93
C ILE A 490 21.89 2.00 21.43
N THR A 491 21.43 2.89 22.31
CA THR A 491 20.42 3.89 21.96
C THR A 491 21.05 5.07 21.21
N ASN A 492 20.25 5.77 20.41
CA ASN A 492 20.63 6.99 19.73
C ASN A 492 21.00 8.11 20.73
N ARG A 493 21.46 9.25 20.21
CA ARG A 493 21.90 10.40 21.03
C ARG A 493 20.82 10.89 22.02
N ARG A 494 19.56 10.86 21.63
CA ARG A 494 18.42 11.27 22.48
C ARG A 494 18.05 10.21 23.52
N GLY A 495 18.43 8.95 23.28
CA GLY A 495 18.20 7.83 24.18
C GLY A 495 16.84 7.15 24.01
N ASP A 496 16.10 7.44 22.94
CA ASP A 496 14.72 7.00 22.74
C ASP A 496 14.56 5.90 21.67
N LEU A 497 15.56 5.71 20.81
CA LEU A 497 15.56 4.69 19.75
C LEU A 497 16.83 3.84 19.79
N ASN A 498 16.74 2.59 19.33
CA ASN A 498 17.88 1.69 19.20
C ASN A 498 18.66 2.00 17.92
N ALA A 499 19.82 2.64 18.04
CA ALA A 499 20.70 2.98 16.93
C ALA A 499 21.52 1.78 16.44
N THR A 500 21.99 0.94 17.37
CA THR A 500 22.60 -0.35 17.06
C THR A 500 21.84 -1.45 17.78
N ALA A 501 21.59 -2.56 17.11
CA ALA A 501 20.96 -3.75 17.65
C ALA A 501 21.18 -4.91 16.66
N PRO A 502 21.00 -6.17 17.10
CA PRO A 502 20.97 -7.30 16.18
C PRO A 502 20.02 -7.07 15.00
N ASN A 503 20.40 -7.57 13.82
CA ASN A 503 19.60 -7.53 12.59
C ASN A 503 19.35 -6.13 12.00
N ILE A 504 19.84 -5.04 12.61
CA ILE A 504 19.78 -3.71 11.97
C ILE A 504 20.63 -3.73 10.68
N PRO A 505 20.06 -3.39 9.51
CA PRO A 505 20.76 -3.39 8.24
C PRO A 505 21.78 -2.27 8.10
N PHE A 506 22.74 -2.45 7.20
CA PHE A 506 23.70 -1.43 6.77
C PHE A 506 24.02 -1.57 5.27
N GLY A 507 24.52 -0.48 4.67
CA GLY A 507 24.66 -0.35 3.22
C GLY A 507 26.08 -0.13 2.71
N ILE A 508 26.23 -0.25 1.40
CA ILE A 508 27.38 0.19 0.62
C ILE A 508 26.92 1.23 -0.39
N SER A 509 27.72 2.25 -0.64
CA SER A 509 27.38 3.33 -1.56
C SER A 509 28.44 3.52 -2.64
N PHE A 510 27.98 3.78 -3.85
CA PHE A 510 28.78 4.33 -4.93
C PHE A 510 28.52 5.84 -5.03
N ALA A 511 29.58 6.64 -5.04
CA ALA A 511 29.53 8.08 -5.27
C ALA A 511 30.39 8.45 -6.48
N GLY A 512 29.94 9.42 -7.27
CA GLY A 512 30.54 9.73 -8.57
C GLY A 512 30.56 11.20 -8.91
N ALA A 513 31.01 11.49 -10.14
CA ALA A 513 30.99 12.83 -10.69
C ALA A 513 29.54 13.34 -10.85
N LEU A 514 29.36 14.66 -10.96
CA LEU A 514 28.07 15.25 -11.34
C LEU A 514 27.60 14.62 -12.65
N TRP A 515 26.29 14.31 -12.73
CA TRP A 515 25.63 13.71 -13.90
C TRP A 515 26.08 12.27 -14.24
N SER A 516 26.68 11.55 -13.29
CA SER A 516 27.16 10.16 -13.49
C SER A 516 26.16 9.07 -13.05
N GLU A 517 24.89 9.42 -12.79
CA GLU A 517 23.88 8.51 -12.25
C GLU A 517 23.73 7.23 -13.08
N GLU A 518 23.78 7.32 -14.41
CA GLU A 518 23.71 6.16 -15.31
C GLU A 518 24.79 5.12 -14.98
N SER A 519 26.03 5.56 -14.80
CA SER A 519 27.14 4.67 -14.45
C SER A 519 27.00 4.13 -13.03
N LEU A 520 26.65 4.98 -12.06
CA LEU A 520 26.49 4.57 -10.66
C LEU A 520 25.36 3.53 -10.49
N ILE A 521 24.24 3.72 -11.21
CA ILE A 521 23.13 2.76 -11.24
C ILE A 521 23.59 1.43 -11.83
N GLY A 522 24.35 1.45 -12.93
CA GLY A 522 24.91 0.23 -13.50
C GLY A 522 25.82 -0.51 -12.50
N PHE A 523 26.73 0.20 -11.83
CA PHE A 523 27.63 -0.38 -10.83
C PHE A 523 26.87 -0.99 -9.66
N ALA A 524 25.90 -0.26 -9.14
CA ALA A 524 25.05 -0.70 -8.05
C ALA A 524 24.23 -1.93 -8.43
N TYR A 525 23.62 -1.94 -9.63
CA TYR A 525 22.86 -3.08 -10.13
C TYR A 525 23.73 -4.33 -10.28
N ALA A 526 24.90 -4.21 -10.91
CA ALA A 526 25.82 -5.32 -11.08
C ALA A 526 26.27 -5.92 -9.73
N PHE A 527 26.46 -5.08 -8.70
CA PHE A 527 26.77 -5.55 -7.35
C PHE A 527 25.55 -6.18 -6.66
N GLU A 528 24.38 -5.54 -6.72
CA GLU A 528 23.13 -6.04 -6.15
C GLU A 528 22.82 -7.45 -6.66
N GLN A 529 22.83 -7.66 -7.98
CA GLN A 529 22.48 -8.93 -8.59
C GLN A 529 23.44 -10.09 -8.22
N ARG A 530 24.67 -9.78 -7.79
CA ARG A 530 25.65 -10.78 -7.34
C ARG A 530 25.51 -11.12 -5.86
N THR A 531 24.95 -10.21 -5.07
CA THR A 531 24.94 -10.32 -3.61
C THR A 531 23.55 -10.63 -3.06
N MET A 532 22.50 -10.08 -3.67
CA MET A 532 21.10 -10.25 -3.30
C MET A 532 20.83 -10.09 -1.80
N VAL A 533 21.57 -9.18 -1.14
CA VAL A 533 21.58 -9.03 0.33
C VAL A 533 20.19 -8.81 0.89
N ARG A 534 19.39 -7.97 0.23
CA ARG A 534 18.05 -7.62 0.68
C ARG A 534 17.23 -8.85 1.06
N THR A 535 17.24 -9.88 0.20
CA THR A 535 16.45 -11.12 0.38
C THR A 535 16.90 -11.96 1.58
N LYS A 536 18.10 -11.71 2.13
CA LYS A 536 18.69 -12.45 3.25
C LYS A 536 18.40 -11.81 4.61
N VAL A 537 18.18 -10.49 4.64
CA VAL A 537 17.88 -9.74 5.87
C VAL A 537 16.37 -9.50 5.92
N LYS A 538 15.71 -10.07 6.91
CA LYS A 538 14.23 -10.01 7.02
C LYS A 538 13.80 -9.09 8.16
N PRO A 539 12.75 -8.29 7.96
CA PRO A 539 12.19 -7.46 9.01
C PRO A 539 11.47 -8.33 10.04
N TYR A 540 11.44 -7.86 11.30
CA TYR A 540 10.79 -8.57 12.41
C TYR A 540 9.25 -8.46 12.38
N ILE A 541 8.74 -7.46 11.66
CA ILE A 541 7.33 -7.29 11.32
C ILE A 541 7.20 -7.32 9.79
N GLN A 542 6.29 -8.13 9.28
CA GLN A 542 5.98 -8.23 7.85
C GLN A 542 4.46 -8.12 7.69
N PRO A 543 3.97 -7.30 6.74
CA PRO A 543 2.56 -7.33 6.39
C PRO A 543 2.21 -8.68 5.78
N SER A 544 1.01 -9.16 6.07
CA SER A 544 0.48 -10.44 5.58
C SER A 544 -0.49 -10.28 4.42
N ILE A 545 -1.05 -9.08 4.22
CA ILE A 545 -1.96 -8.79 3.11
C ILE A 545 -1.19 -8.83 1.79
N GLU A 546 -1.61 -9.70 0.88
CA GLU A 546 -1.03 -9.81 -0.47
C GLU A 546 -2.05 -9.38 -1.53
N ILE A 547 -1.65 -9.39 -2.81
CA ILE A 547 -2.61 -9.23 -3.90
C ILE A 547 -3.56 -10.43 -3.87
N GLU A 548 -4.74 -10.24 -3.30
CA GLU A 548 -5.79 -11.24 -3.35
C GLU A 548 -6.29 -11.33 -4.78
N ASN A 549 -6.10 -12.49 -5.38
CA ASN A 549 -6.69 -12.73 -6.67
C ASN A 549 -8.22 -12.91 -6.53
N GLY A 550 -9.02 -11.85 -6.44
CA GLY A 550 -10.45 -11.88 -6.78
C GLY A 550 -11.33 -13.06 -6.29
N SER A 551 -11.04 -13.73 -5.17
CA SER A 551 -11.99 -14.68 -4.57
C SER A 551 -13.04 -13.84 -3.84
N GLY A 552 -14.29 -13.85 -4.31
CA GLY A 552 -15.37 -13.07 -3.70
C GLY A 552 -15.44 -13.25 -2.17
N GLN A 553 -15.67 -12.15 -1.45
CA GLN A 553 -15.58 -12.06 0.02
C GLN A 553 -16.26 -13.23 0.75
N VAL A 554 -17.55 -13.51 0.50
CA VAL A 554 -18.27 -14.64 1.13
C VAL A 554 -17.73 -16.03 0.72
N GLY A 555 -17.24 -16.18 -0.50
CA GLY A 555 -16.73 -17.45 -1.00
C GLY A 555 -15.42 -17.86 -0.33
N SER A 556 -14.60 -16.90 0.09
CA SER A 556 -13.38 -17.15 0.86
C SER A 556 -13.70 -17.76 2.25
N HIS A 557 -14.72 -17.24 2.94
CA HIS A 557 -15.19 -17.79 4.22
C HIS A 557 -15.79 -19.19 4.04
N ILE A 558 -16.60 -19.41 3.00
CA ILE A 558 -17.14 -20.75 2.69
C ILE A 558 -16.01 -21.74 2.45
N LEU A 559 -15.02 -21.38 1.63
CA LEU A 559 -13.86 -22.23 1.36
C LEU A 559 -13.08 -22.55 2.63
N THR A 560 -12.80 -21.53 3.45
CA THR A 560 -12.06 -21.67 4.72
C THR A 560 -12.74 -22.68 5.65
N HIS A 561 -14.04 -22.54 5.88
CA HIS A 561 -14.78 -23.43 6.78
C HIS A 561 -14.96 -24.83 6.20
N LEU A 562 -15.12 -24.98 4.88
CA LEU A 562 -15.18 -26.30 4.22
C LEU A 562 -13.88 -27.08 4.36
N LEU A 563 -12.74 -26.43 4.16
CA LEU A 563 -11.42 -27.03 4.34
C LEU A 563 -11.15 -27.33 5.82
N GLY A 564 -11.63 -26.47 6.72
CA GLY A 564 -11.50 -26.64 8.17
C GLY A 564 -12.15 -27.92 8.72
N THR A 565 -13.18 -28.46 8.07
CA THR A 565 -13.79 -29.72 8.53
C THR A 565 -12.93 -30.94 8.24
N SER A 566 -12.01 -30.87 7.27
CA SER A 566 -11.27 -32.01 6.72
C SER A 566 -12.14 -33.18 6.22
N LYS A 567 -13.44 -32.94 5.97
CA LYS A 567 -14.39 -33.96 5.48
C LYS A 567 -14.66 -33.87 3.98
N HIS A 568 -14.32 -32.75 3.36
CA HIS A 568 -14.67 -32.43 1.99
C HIS A 568 -13.43 -32.35 1.12
N GLN A 569 -13.50 -32.93 -0.08
CA GLN A 569 -12.57 -32.61 -1.16
C GLN A 569 -13.14 -31.45 -1.95
N VAL A 570 -12.46 -30.30 -1.91
CA VAL A 570 -12.95 -29.04 -2.47
C VAL A 570 -12.23 -28.76 -3.77
N THR A 571 -12.98 -28.59 -4.86
CA THR A 571 -12.44 -28.02 -6.11
C THR A 571 -12.87 -26.58 -6.24
N VAL A 572 -11.93 -25.67 -6.43
CA VAL A 572 -12.24 -24.28 -6.75
C VAL A 572 -12.14 -24.08 -8.25
N LEU A 573 -13.24 -23.65 -8.88
CA LEU A 573 -13.22 -23.22 -10.27
C LEU A 573 -12.86 -21.74 -10.35
N THR A 574 -11.85 -21.46 -11.17
CA THR A 574 -11.42 -20.11 -11.50
C THR A 574 -11.33 -19.95 -13.01
N ARG A 575 -11.35 -18.72 -13.52
CA ARG A 575 -11.21 -18.49 -14.96
C ARG A 575 -9.82 -18.91 -15.45
N LEU A 576 -9.67 -19.24 -16.73
CA LEU A 576 -8.35 -19.48 -17.34
C LEU A 576 -7.35 -18.34 -17.04
N SER A 577 -7.83 -17.11 -17.01
CA SER A 577 -7.06 -15.90 -16.70
C SER A 577 -6.98 -15.55 -15.21
N SER A 578 -7.57 -16.34 -14.32
CA SER A 578 -7.60 -16.04 -12.88
C SER A 578 -6.31 -16.54 -12.25
N ASP A 579 -5.58 -15.69 -11.54
CA ASP A 579 -4.33 -16.09 -10.87
C ASP A 579 -4.50 -16.36 -9.37
N THR A 580 -5.75 -16.33 -8.90
CA THR A 580 -6.33 -17.27 -7.93
C THR A 580 -5.45 -17.91 -6.87
N SER A 581 -4.75 -17.23 -5.97
CA SER A 581 -4.01 -17.93 -4.90
C SER A 581 -4.96 -18.42 -3.80
N PHE A 582 -4.91 -19.71 -3.47
CA PHE A 582 -5.71 -20.33 -2.42
C PHE A 582 -4.83 -21.01 -1.36
N PRO A 583 -5.35 -21.27 -0.14
CA PRO A 583 -4.59 -21.93 0.92
C PRO A 583 -4.02 -23.28 0.47
N ASN A 584 -2.75 -23.54 0.75
CA ASN A 584 -2.15 -24.84 0.48
C ASN A 584 -2.77 -25.91 1.40
N ASN A 585 -3.59 -26.80 0.84
CA ASN A 585 -4.35 -27.80 1.58
C ASN A 585 -4.53 -29.07 0.72
N ASP A 586 -4.24 -30.24 1.30
CA ASP A 586 -4.34 -31.54 0.61
C ASP A 586 -5.76 -31.89 0.14
N ASN A 587 -6.77 -31.22 0.70
CA ASN A 587 -8.18 -31.37 0.33
C ASN A 587 -8.67 -30.27 -0.63
N LEU A 588 -7.77 -29.44 -1.18
CA LEU A 588 -8.10 -28.38 -2.13
C LEU A 588 -7.48 -28.67 -3.50
N THR A 589 -8.31 -28.64 -4.54
CA THR A 589 -7.88 -28.61 -5.94
C THR A 589 -8.30 -27.30 -6.57
N VAL A 590 -7.45 -26.65 -7.35
CA VAL A 590 -7.80 -25.44 -8.10
C VAL A 590 -7.84 -25.79 -9.57
N THR A 591 -8.98 -25.58 -10.22
CA THR A 591 -9.18 -25.87 -11.64
C THR A 591 -9.47 -24.59 -12.39
N LYS A 592 -8.61 -24.25 -13.36
CA LYS A 592 -8.85 -23.14 -14.28
C LYS A 592 -9.77 -23.59 -15.41
N VAL A 593 -10.81 -22.83 -15.70
CA VAL A 593 -11.88 -23.17 -16.65
C VAL A 593 -12.20 -21.98 -17.55
N ASP A 594 -12.42 -22.25 -18.84
CA ASP A 594 -13.02 -21.28 -19.74
C ASP A 594 -14.54 -21.30 -19.55
N TYR A 595 -15.08 -20.25 -18.93
CA TYR A 595 -16.52 -20.15 -18.64
C TYR A 595 -17.38 -19.88 -19.89
N ASP A 596 -16.75 -19.62 -21.04
CA ASP A 596 -17.43 -19.54 -22.34
C ASP A 596 -17.42 -20.87 -23.09
N ASN A 597 -16.74 -21.90 -22.56
CA ASN A 597 -16.68 -23.24 -23.13
C ASN A 597 -17.49 -24.25 -22.30
N ASP A 598 -18.67 -24.61 -22.79
CA ASP A 598 -19.60 -25.52 -22.12
C ASP A 598 -19.00 -26.91 -21.83
N ASP A 599 -18.15 -27.44 -22.71
CA ASP A 599 -17.53 -28.75 -22.51
C ASP A 599 -16.43 -28.68 -21.44
N ALA A 600 -15.62 -27.62 -21.42
CA ALA A 600 -14.61 -27.40 -20.37
C ALA A 600 -15.26 -27.21 -18.99
N LEU A 601 -16.35 -26.43 -18.93
CA LEU A 601 -17.18 -26.29 -17.73
C LEU A 601 -17.74 -27.64 -17.26
N THR A 602 -18.29 -28.44 -18.18
CA THR A 602 -18.84 -29.77 -17.85
C THR A 602 -17.74 -30.71 -17.33
N GLU A 603 -16.58 -30.72 -17.97
CA GLU A 603 -15.44 -31.55 -17.57
C GLU A 603 -14.95 -31.16 -16.17
N ALA A 604 -14.77 -29.86 -15.90
CA ALA A 604 -14.32 -29.37 -14.60
C ALA A 604 -15.32 -29.65 -13.47
N LEU A 605 -16.61 -29.74 -13.79
CA LEU A 605 -17.68 -30.07 -12.85
C LEU A 605 -17.87 -31.58 -12.67
N SER A 606 -17.27 -32.42 -13.52
CA SER A 606 -17.45 -33.88 -13.48
C SER A 606 -16.91 -34.48 -12.18
N ASN A 607 -17.54 -35.56 -11.71
CA ASN A 607 -17.19 -36.27 -10.46
C ASN A 607 -17.39 -35.47 -9.16
N HIS A 608 -18.20 -34.42 -9.17
CA HIS A 608 -18.59 -33.66 -7.98
C HIS A 608 -20.06 -33.90 -7.63
N GLU A 609 -20.39 -33.82 -6.34
CA GLU A 609 -21.75 -34.10 -5.85
C GLU A 609 -22.52 -32.80 -5.56
N PHE A 610 -21.80 -31.73 -5.23
CA PHE A 610 -22.35 -30.45 -4.84
C PHE A 610 -21.56 -29.29 -5.47
N LEU A 611 -22.27 -28.31 -6.05
CA LEU A 611 -21.71 -27.07 -6.59
C LEU A 611 -22.21 -25.86 -5.78
N ILE A 612 -21.31 -24.98 -5.37
CA ILE A 612 -21.60 -23.68 -4.75
C ILE A 612 -21.19 -22.58 -5.73
N ILE A 613 -22.12 -21.68 -6.06
CA ILE A 613 -21.89 -20.60 -7.01
C ILE A 613 -21.77 -19.28 -6.24
N THR A 614 -20.60 -18.62 -6.32
CA THR A 614 -20.39 -17.28 -5.75
C THR A 614 -19.92 -16.31 -6.85
N LEU A 615 -20.86 -15.53 -7.37
CA LEU A 615 -20.65 -14.57 -8.46
C LEU A 615 -20.95 -13.16 -8.00
N SER A 616 -20.16 -12.19 -8.48
CA SER A 616 -20.40 -10.77 -8.23
C SER A 616 -21.78 -10.33 -8.75
N ALA A 617 -22.41 -9.36 -8.09
CA ALA A 617 -23.65 -8.73 -8.55
C ALA A 617 -23.52 -8.07 -9.95
N ARG A 618 -22.28 -7.82 -10.42
CA ARG A 618 -21.98 -7.27 -11.74
C ARG A 618 -21.81 -8.33 -12.85
N THR A 619 -21.93 -9.60 -12.51
CA THR A 619 -21.72 -10.72 -13.45
C THR A 619 -22.81 -10.72 -14.54
N PRO A 620 -22.47 -10.94 -15.82
CA PRO A 620 -23.44 -11.07 -16.89
C PRO A 620 -24.54 -12.07 -16.55
N ASN A 621 -25.79 -11.70 -16.83
CA ASN A 621 -26.95 -12.51 -16.50
C ASN A 621 -26.98 -13.89 -17.19
N THR A 622 -26.13 -14.10 -18.19
CA THR A 622 -26.00 -15.35 -18.94
C THR A 622 -25.07 -16.38 -18.30
N LEU A 623 -24.22 -15.97 -17.35
CA LEU A 623 -23.16 -16.84 -16.85
C LEU A 623 -23.67 -17.88 -15.84
N HIS A 624 -24.50 -17.44 -14.89
CA HIS A 624 -25.10 -18.34 -13.91
C HIS A 624 -25.89 -19.51 -14.56
N PRO A 625 -26.84 -19.28 -15.48
CA PRO A 625 -27.57 -20.39 -16.11
C PRO A 625 -26.65 -21.33 -16.92
N ARG A 626 -25.54 -20.82 -17.49
CA ARG A 626 -24.56 -21.67 -18.18
C ARG A 626 -23.83 -22.60 -17.22
N ILE A 627 -23.36 -22.09 -16.09
CA ILE A 627 -22.71 -22.89 -15.04
C ILE A 627 -23.67 -23.98 -14.53
N VAL A 628 -24.93 -23.62 -14.29
CA VAL A 628 -25.97 -24.57 -13.85
C VAL A 628 -26.21 -25.66 -14.90
N ALA A 629 -26.34 -25.30 -16.17
CA ALA A 629 -26.53 -26.26 -17.25
C ALA A 629 -25.34 -27.24 -17.39
N ALA A 630 -24.11 -26.72 -17.27
CA ALA A 630 -22.90 -27.54 -17.29
C ALA A 630 -22.83 -28.49 -16.08
N ALA A 631 -23.22 -28.03 -14.89
CA ALA A 631 -23.26 -28.84 -13.68
C ALA A 631 -24.23 -30.02 -13.82
N ALA A 632 -25.43 -29.76 -14.34
CA ALA A 632 -26.41 -30.80 -14.60
C ALA A 632 -25.93 -31.80 -15.67
N LYS A 633 -25.30 -31.32 -16.75
CA LYS A 633 -24.68 -32.18 -17.78
C LYS A 633 -23.54 -33.04 -17.21
N ALA A 634 -22.79 -32.52 -16.24
CA ALA A 634 -21.74 -33.23 -15.52
C ALA A 634 -22.25 -34.22 -14.46
N GLY A 635 -23.57 -34.25 -14.22
CA GLY A 635 -24.20 -35.12 -13.21
C GLY A 635 -24.10 -34.58 -11.77
N VAL A 636 -23.73 -33.32 -11.58
CA VAL A 636 -23.74 -32.67 -10.26
C VAL A 636 -25.19 -32.52 -9.82
N ARG A 637 -25.57 -33.29 -8.80
CA ARG A 637 -26.97 -33.35 -8.35
C ARG A 637 -27.38 -32.10 -7.57
N TRP A 638 -26.51 -31.58 -6.71
CA TRP A 638 -26.86 -30.51 -5.78
C TRP A 638 -26.20 -29.18 -6.16
N ILE A 639 -26.98 -28.11 -6.24
CA ILE A 639 -26.48 -26.77 -6.56
C ILE A 639 -26.94 -25.77 -5.50
N MET A 640 -26.00 -25.06 -4.90
CA MET A 640 -26.27 -23.82 -4.18
C MET A 640 -26.13 -22.65 -5.16
N PRO A 641 -27.25 -22.05 -5.61
CA PRO A 641 -27.21 -20.96 -6.57
C PRO A 641 -26.59 -19.70 -5.97
N ASN A 642 -26.29 -18.70 -6.80
CA ASN A 642 -25.74 -17.41 -6.37
C ASN A 642 -26.78 -16.53 -5.65
N TYR A 643 -27.34 -17.04 -4.56
CA TYR A 643 -28.44 -16.44 -3.81
C TYR A 643 -28.05 -16.30 -2.33
N PHE A 644 -28.10 -15.07 -1.83
CA PHE A 644 -27.79 -14.68 -0.45
C PHE A 644 -28.86 -13.71 0.09
N GLY A 645 -30.13 -14.14 0.05
CA GLY A 645 -31.29 -13.28 0.29
C GLY A 645 -32.12 -13.65 1.53
N TYR A 646 -33.38 -13.21 1.54
CA TYR A 646 -34.31 -13.31 2.67
C TYR A 646 -35.46 -14.34 2.48
N GLY A 647 -35.58 -14.97 1.32
CA GLY A 647 -36.57 -16.03 1.12
C GLY A 647 -36.81 -16.43 -0.33
N ILE A 648 -37.23 -17.68 -0.52
CA ILE A 648 -37.27 -18.31 -1.85
C ILE A 648 -38.63 -18.91 -2.25
N ASN A 649 -39.55 -19.11 -1.30
CA ASN A 649 -40.77 -19.89 -1.49
C ASN A 649 -42.08 -19.11 -1.27
N ASP A 650 -42.01 -17.83 -0.87
CA ASP A 650 -43.22 -17.03 -0.68
C ASP A 650 -43.65 -16.41 -2.02
N ARG A 651 -44.83 -16.77 -2.51
CA ARG A 651 -45.42 -16.18 -3.72
C ARG A 651 -45.60 -14.66 -3.60
N LYS A 652 -45.53 -14.08 -2.39
CA LYS A 652 -45.52 -12.63 -2.17
C LYS A 652 -44.21 -11.95 -2.59
N LEU A 653 -43.11 -12.68 -2.67
CA LEU A 653 -41.79 -12.19 -3.12
C LEU A 653 -41.71 -12.16 -4.67
N LYS A 654 -42.38 -13.10 -5.34
CA LYS A 654 -42.43 -13.20 -6.81
C LYS A 654 -42.94 -11.90 -7.45
N GLY A 655 -42.03 -11.19 -8.13
CA GLY A 655 -42.31 -10.03 -8.97
C GLY A 655 -42.09 -8.65 -8.35
N ARG A 656 -41.62 -8.54 -7.10
CA ARG A 656 -41.25 -7.23 -6.49
C ARG A 656 -39.75 -6.94 -6.45
N ASP A 657 -38.92 -7.96 -6.61
CA ASP A 657 -37.45 -7.88 -6.64
C ASP A 657 -36.90 -7.33 -7.99
N GLN A 658 -37.57 -6.33 -8.59
CA GLN A 658 -37.21 -5.84 -9.93
C GLN A 658 -35.88 -5.08 -9.98
N LEU A 659 -35.30 -4.67 -8.84
CA LEU A 659 -33.98 -4.02 -8.84
C LEU A 659 -32.83 -5.01 -9.05
N ALA A 660 -32.89 -6.20 -8.46
CA ALA A 660 -31.79 -7.16 -8.48
C ALA A 660 -32.14 -8.52 -9.11
N ASN A 661 -33.43 -8.91 -9.06
CA ASN A 661 -33.98 -10.16 -9.58
C ASN A 661 -33.18 -11.40 -9.14
N PHE A 662 -32.86 -11.50 -7.84
CA PHE A 662 -32.02 -12.59 -7.32
C PHE A 662 -32.72 -13.96 -7.39
N GLU A 663 -34.05 -13.98 -7.38
CA GLU A 663 -34.87 -15.20 -7.59
C GLU A 663 -34.52 -15.94 -8.89
N ARG A 664 -34.06 -15.22 -9.93
CA ARG A 664 -33.68 -15.83 -11.21
C ARG A 664 -32.64 -16.93 -11.06
N PHE A 665 -31.72 -16.80 -10.09
CA PHE A 665 -30.65 -17.77 -9.89
C PHE A 665 -31.20 -19.11 -9.37
N ILE A 666 -32.31 -19.07 -8.64
CA ILE A 666 -33.02 -20.28 -8.22
C ILE A 666 -33.78 -20.85 -9.41
N GLU A 667 -34.47 -19.99 -10.17
CA GLU A 667 -35.20 -20.41 -11.37
C GLU A 667 -34.31 -21.09 -12.42
N ASP A 668 -33.06 -20.64 -12.57
CA ASP A 668 -32.07 -21.25 -13.46
C ASP A 668 -31.84 -22.72 -13.11
N VAL A 669 -31.79 -23.05 -11.81
CA VAL A 669 -31.64 -24.44 -11.34
C VAL A 669 -32.95 -25.20 -11.47
N GLU A 670 -34.09 -24.62 -11.05
CA GLU A 670 -35.41 -25.26 -11.15
C GLU A 670 -35.77 -25.68 -12.58
N LYS A 671 -35.38 -24.89 -13.58
CA LYS A 671 -35.64 -25.16 -14.99
C LYS A 671 -34.68 -26.18 -15.60
N THR A 672 -33.62 -26.58 -14.89
CA THR A 672 -32.58 -27.48 -15.38
C THR A 672 -32.83 -28.92 -14.90
N PRO A 673 -33.20 -29.86 -15.79
CA PRO A 673 -33.50 -31.24 -15.38
C PRO A 673 -32.28 -31.94 -14.77
N GLY A 674 -32.50 -32.65 -13.66
CA GLY A 674 -31.46 -33.47 -13.01
C GLY A 674 -30.63 -32.75 -11.96
N ALA A 675 -30.84 -31.44 -11.75
CA ALA A 675 -30.27 -30.68 -10.65
C ALA A 675 -31.34 -30.36 -9.59
N ASP A 676 -30.97 -30.51 -8.32
CA ASP A 676 -31.73 -30.06 -7.15
C ASP A 676 -30.98 -28.89 -6.52
N TYR A 677 -31.69 -27.90 -5.96
CA TYR A 677 -31.04 -26.76 -5.30
C TYR A 677 -31.16 -26.77 -3.78
N VAL A 678 -30.19 -26.12 -3.12
CA VAL A 678 -30.30 -25.65 -1.72
C VAL A 678 -29.85 -24.19 -1.69
N ALA A 679 -30.77 -23.26 -1.45
CA ALA A 679 -30.45 -21.83 -1.46
C ALA A 679 -30.00 -21.36 -0.06
N LEU A 680 -28.89 -20.63 0.04
CA LEU A 680 -28.46 -20.05 1.31
C LEU A 680 -29.28 -18.79 1.63
N VAL A 681 -30.20 -18.90 2.59
CA VAL A 681 -31.04 -17.78 3.03
C VAL A 681 -30.44 -17.22 4.32
N CYS A 682 -29.55 -16.24 4.16
CA CYS A 682 -28.74 -15.66 5.24
C CYS A 682 -29.04 -14.19 5.54
N GLY A 683 -29.95 -13.56 4.78
CA GLY A 683 -30.13 -12.12 4.82
C GLY A 683 -28.86 -11.37 4.41
N PHE A 684 -28.78 -10.09 4.75
CA PHE A 684 -27.58 -9.29 4.52
C PHE A 684 -26.43 -9.70 5.43
N TRP A 685 -25.21 -9.56 4.91
CA TRP A 685 -23.98 -9.80 5.67
C TRP A 685 -23.73 -8.69 6.67
N TYR A 686 -23.69 -9.01 7.97
CA TYR A 686 -23.70 -8.04 9.05
C TYR A 686 -22.53 -7.06 8.97
N GLU A 687 -21.29 -7.57 8.97
CA GLU A 687 -20.08 -6.75 9.03
C GLU A 687 -19.93 -5.87 7.81
N PHE A 688 -20.16 -6.43 6.62
CA PHE A 688 -20.20 -5.69 5.36
C PHE A 688 -21.23 -4.57 5.41
N SER A 689 -22.48 -4.89 5.74
CA SER A 689 -23.58 -3.93 5.68
C SER A 689 -23.38 -2.74 6.63
N LEU A 690 -22.72 -2.99 7.77
CA LEU A 690 -22.45 -1.97 8.77
C LEU A 690 -21.21 -1.13 8.41
N ALA A 691 -20.20 -1.74 7.79
CA ALA A 691 -18.98 -1.06 7.39
C ALA A 691 -19.13 -0.18 6.14
N MET A 692 -20.02 -0.54 5.20
CA MET A 692 -20.08 0.07 3.85
C MET A 692 -20.71 1.48 3.79
N GLY A 693 -21.30 1.97 4.88
CA GLY A 693 -21.79 3.35 4.98
C GLY A 693 -23.31 3.53 4.84
N GLU A 694 -23.74 4.77 4.62
CA GLU A 694 -25.13 5.21 4.77
C GLU A 694 -26.12 4.50 3.83
N PRO A 695 -25.83 4.24 2.53
CA PRO A 695 -26.77 3.59 1.63
C PRO A 695 -27.19 2.18 2.06
N TRP A 696 -26.45 1.52 2.95
CA TRP A 696 -26.76 0.18 3.44
C TRP A 696 -27.63 0.24 4.69
N LEU A 697 -27.03 0.22 5.88
CA LEU A 697 -27.77 0.24 7.16
C LEU A 697 -28.00 1.66 7.71
N GLY A 698 -27.66 2.71 6.94
CA GLY A 698 -27.81 4.09 7.39
C GLY A 698 -26.67 4.60 8.27
N PHE A 699 -25.69 3.76 8.63
CA PHE A 699 -24.60 4.12 9.55
C PHE A 699 -23.39 4.73 8.85
N ARG A 700 -22.75 5.66 9.54
CA ARG A 700 -21.46 6.27 9.22
C ARG A 700 -20.64 6.28 10.49
N ILE A 701 -19.84 5.22 10.67
CA ILE A 701 -19.14 4.95 11.92
C ILE A 701 -18.08 6.02 12.21
N ARG A 702 -17.34 6.47 11.18
CA ARG A 702 -16.29 7.48 11.31
C ARG A 702 -16.85 8.83 11.76
N GLU A 703 -17.95 9.24 11.15
CA GLU A 703 -18.62 10.51 11.41
C GLU A 703 -19.58 10.45 12.59
N ARG A 704 -19.71 9.27 13.22
CA ARG A 704 -20.69 8.98 14.28
C ARG A 704 -22.06 9.50 13.92
N SER A 705 -22.56 9.09 12.76
CA SER A 705 -23.90 9.48 12.33
C SER A 705 -24.70 8.30 11.79
N VAL A 706 -26.01 8.40 11.90
CA VAL A 706 -26.91 7.36 11.41
C VAL A 706 -28.22 7.94 10.92
N THR A 707 -28.67 7.49 9.74
CA THR A 707 -30.03 7.67 9.24
C THR A 707 -30.86 6.44 9.63
N MET A 708 -31.64 6.58 10.70
CA MET A 708 -32.61 5.58 11.16
C MET A 708 -33.80 5.53 10.21
N TYR A 709 -34.21 4.33 9.83
CA TYR A 709 -35.39 4.07 9.01
C TYR A 709 -36.60 4.06 9.94
N ASP A 710 -37.53 4.98 9.73
CA ASP A 710 -38.63 5.30 10.63
C ASP A 710 -38.18 5.65 12.04
N GLN A 711 -38.27 4.73 13.01
CA GLN A 711 -37.74 4.87 14.38
C GLN A 711 -36.52 3.96 14.64
N GLY A 712 -36.09 3.18 13.64
CA GLY A 712 -34.97 2.26 13.75
C GLY A 712 -35.25 1.00 14.57
N GLU A 713 -36.51 0.71 14.90
CA GLU A 713 -36.93 -0.42 15.77
C GLU A 713 -37.25 -1.70 14.99
N LYS A 714 -37.44 -1.61 13.67
CA LYS A 714 -37.76 -2.78 12.84
C LYS A 714 -36.56 -3.74 12.83
N LYS A 715 -36.79 -4.97 13.30
CA LYS A 715 -35.78 -6.02 13.29
C LYS A 715 -35.74 -6.74 11.95
N ILE A 716 -34.55 -7.04 11.46
CA ILE A 716 -34.29 -7.86 10.28
C ILE A 716 -33.34 -9.00 10.64
N SER A 717 -33.42 -10.09 9.89
CA SER A 717 -32.49 -11.22 10.02
C SER A 717 -31.20 -10.91 9.25
N MET A 718 -30.06 -11.12 9.91
CA MET A 718 -28.73 -10.92 9.32
C MET A 718 -27.79 -12.05 9.71
N SER A 719 -26.75 -12.26 8.92
CA SER A 719 -25.71 -13.27 9.20
C SER A 719 -24.32 -12.70 8.99
N THR A 720 -23.32 -13.21 9.71
CA THR A 720 -21.92 -12.89 9.45
C THR A 720 -21.40 -13.72 8.27
N TRP A 721 -20.32 -13.29 7.61
CA TRP A 721 -19.68 -14.11 6.56
C TRP A 721 -19.20 -15.46 7.11
N ASP A 722 -18.67 -15.48 8.34
CA ASP A 722 -18.25 -16.71 8.98
C ASP A 722 -19.43 -17.64 9.32
N ALA A 723 -20.58 -17.11 9.73
CA ALA A 723 -21.78 -17.93 9.90
C ALA A 723 -22.24 -18.54 8.58
N CYS A 724 -22.19 -17.79 7.48
CA CYS A 724 -22.45 -18.35 6.15
C CYS A 724 -21.49 -19.51 5.82
N GLY A 725 -20.19 -19.33 6.06
CA GLY A 725 -19.20 -20.37 5.81
C GLY A 725 -19.39 -21.62 6.67
N ARG A 726 -19.58 -21.45 7.98
CA ARG A 726 -19.86 -22.55 8.92
C ARG A 726 -21.16 -23.27 8.58
N ALA A 727 -22.20 -22.55 8.16
CA ALA A 727 -23.48 -23.14 7.80
C ALA A 727 -23.36 -24.08 6.60
N VAL A 728 -22.65 -23.63 5.56
CA VAL A 728 -22.41 -24.43 4.36
C VAL A 728 -21.56 -25.65 4.70
N ALA A 729 -20.51 -25.49 5.50
CA ALA A 729 -19.68 -26.59 5.96
C ALA A 729 -20.44 -27.60 6.83
N GLY A 730 -21.32 -27.11 7.70
CA GLY A 730 -22.21 -27.92 8.55
C GLY A 730 -23.23 -28.70 7.72
N LEU A 731 -23.91 -28.02 6.78
CA LEU A 731 -24.85 -28.64 5.84
C LEU A 731 -24.20 -29.78 5.05
N LEU A 732 -23.02 -29.53 4.48
CA LEU A 732 -22.33 -30.50 3.63
C LEU A 732 -21.65 -31.64 4.40
N SER A 733 -21.53 -31.50 5.72
CA SER A 733 -21.10 -32.55 6.63
C SER A 733 -22.22 -33.53 7.02
N LEU A 734 -23.47 -33.25 6.65
CA LEU A 734 -24.62 -34.15 6.89
C LEU A 734 -24.66 -35.29 5.88
N PRO A 735 -25.19 -36.48 6.24
CA PRO A 735 -25.44 -37.53 5.28
C PRO A 735 -26.50 -37.09 4.25
N VAL A 736 -26.44 -37.59 3.01
CA VAL A 736 -27.42 -37.21 1.98
C VAL A 736 -28.85 -37.56 2.41
N LYS A 737 -29.06 -38.75 2.97
CA LYS A 737 -30.32 -39.18 3.60
C LYS A 737 -30.12 -39.33 5.10
N ALA A 738 -31.15 -38.99 5.87
CA ALA A 738 -31.18 -39.27 7.30
C ALA A 738 -30.95 -40.76 7.59
N ASP A 739 -30.22 -41.06 8.67
CA ASP A 739 -30.11 -42.43 9.19
C ASP A 739 -31.48 -42.86 9.74
N ALA A 740 -31.93 -44.07 9.40
CA ALA A 740 -33.21 -44.58 9.86
C ALA A 740 -33.23 -44.91 11.37
N THR A 741 -32.07 -44.90 12.05
CA THR A 741 -31.92 -45.27 13.47
C THR A 741 -31.59 -44.12 14.43
N GLU A 742 -31.37 -42.90 13.92
CA GLU A 742 -31.15 -41.70 14.72
C GLU A 742 -32.13 -40.59 14.29
N ASP A 743 -32.48 -39.65 15.18
CA ASP A 743 -33.26 -38.44 14.86
C ASP A 743 -32.48 -37.45 13.94
N GLY A 744 -31.54 -37.95 13.13
CA GLY A 744 -30.61 -37.19 12.32
C GLY A 744 -31.28 -36.55 11.10
N VAL A 745 -30.77 -35.37 10.72
CA VAL A 745 -31.22 -34.66 9.51
C VAL A 745 -30.21 -34.92 8.38
N GLY A 746 -30.70 -35.22 7.18
CA GLY A 746 -29.87 -35.35 5.98
C GLY A 746 -30.06 -34.20 5.01
N LEU A 747 -29.13 -34.04 4.05
CA LEU A 747 -29.17 -32.99 3.03
C LEU A 747 -30.50 -32.94 2.24
N GLU A 748 -31.13 -34.10 2.00
CA GLU A 748 -32.44 -34.21 1.32
C GLU A 748 -33.56 -33.43 2.02
N ALA A 749 -33.42 -33.07 3.30
CA ALA A 749 -34.37 -32.21 3.99
C ALA A 749 -34.45 -30.80 3.38
N TRP A 750 -33.40 -30.36 2.68
CA TRP A 750 -33.35 -29.05 2.00
C TRP A 750 -33.54 -29.15 0.48
N ARG A 751 -34.00 -30.29 -0.04
CA ARG A 751 -34.19 -30.48 -1.48
C ARG A 751 -35.15 -29.46 -2.08
N ASN A 752 -34.63 -28.59 -2.94
CA ASN A 752 -35.36 -27.47 -3.55
C ASN A 752 -35.99 -26.58 -2.46
N GLN A 753 -35.22 -26.31 -1.41
CA GLN A 753 -35.58 -25.47 -0.28
C GLN A 753 -34.43 -24.49 0.03
N GLY A 754 -34.72 -23.53 0.91
CA GLY A 754 -33.71 -22.63 1.45
C GLY A 754 -33.17 -23.21 2.75
N LEU A 755 -31.86 -23.08 2.97
CA LEU A 755 -31.21 -23.22 4.27
C LEU A 755 -31.31 -21.87 4.98
N TYR A 756 -32.19 -21.75 5.98
CA TYR A 756 -32.47 -20.48 6.65
C TYR A 756 -31.58 -20.33 7.86
N ILE A 757 -30.57 -19.47 7.76
CA ILE A 757 -29.65 -19.18 8.87
C ILE A 757 -29.77 -17.74 9.30
N SER A 758 -29.37 -17.44 10.54
CA SER A 758 -29.18 -16.05 10.96
C SER A 758 -28.27 -16.00 12.17
N SER A 759 -27.29 -15.11 12.14
CA SER A 759 -26.49 -14.76 13.31
C SER A 759 -27.32 -13.91 14.28
N PHE A 760 -28.06 -12.94 13.74
CA PHE A 760 -28.71 -11.89 14.52
C PHE A 760 -30.11 -11.55 14.00
N LEU A 761 -31.05 -11.34 14.94
CA LEU A 761 -32.30 -10.64 14.68
C LEU A 761 -32.23 -9.25 15.32
N VAL A 762 -31.87 -8.25 14.53
CA VAL A 762 -31.46 -6.94 15.02
C VAL A 762 -32.13 -5.81 14.25
N SER A 763 -32.39 -4.72 14.96
CA SER A 763 -32.84 -3.44 14.43
C SER A 763 -31.67 -2.46 14.34
N GLN A 764 -31.84 -1.32 13.67
CA GLN A 764 -30.81 -0.26 13.69
C GLN A 764 -30.56 0.24 15.12
N ARG A 765 -31.57 0.20 16.02
CA ARG A 765 -31.37 0.53 17.42
C ARG A 765 -30.46 -0.46 18.14
N ASP A 766 -30.71 -1.77 17.97
CA ASP A 766 -29.85 -2.81 18.57
C ASP A 766 -28.39 -2.69 18.08
N ILE A 767 -28.20 -2.32 16.80
CA ILE A 767 -26.88 -2.11 16.19
C ILE A 767 -26.18 -0.87 16.78
N LEU A 768 -26.89 0.26 16.91
CA LEU A 768 -26.33 1.47 17.49
C LEU A 768 -25.93 1.24 18.96
N GLU A 769 -26.74 0.52 19.73
CA GLU A 769 -26.40 0.14 21.11
C GLU A 769 -25.17 -0.78 21.18
N SER A 770 -24.99 -1.68 20.20
CA SER A 770 -23.77 -2.48 20.09
C SER A 770 -22.56 -1.61 19.77
N LEU A 771 -22.69 -0.66 18.83
CA LEU A 771 -21.65 0.34 18.54
C LEU A 771 -21.29 1.16 19.77
N HIS A 772 -22.27 1.55 20.59
CA HIS A 772 -22.05 2.23 21.86
C HIS A 772 -21.20 1.41 22.83
N ARG A 773 -21.52 0.13 22.99
CA ARG A 773 -20.73 -0.78 23.85
C ARG A 773 -19.31 -0.99 23.31
N VAL A 774 -19.15 -1.11 21.99
CA VAL A 774 -17.86 -1.35 21.34
C VAL A 774 -16.96 -0.10 21.33
N LEU A 775 -17.52 1.07 21.06
CA LEU A 775 -16.79 2.33 20.91
C LEU A 775 -16.72 3.15 22.20
N GLY A 776 -17.44 2.76 23.24
CA GLY A 776 -17.57 3.53 24.48
C GLY A 776 -18.29 4.86 24.29
N THR A 777 -19.31 4.90 23.42
CA THR A 777 -20.10 6.10 23.11
C THR A 777 -21.55 5.98 23.60
N THR A 778 -22.30 7.07 23.58
CA THR A 778 -23.77 7.08 23.79
C THR A 778 -24.50 7.79 22.65
N ASP A 779 -25.84 7.87 22.70
CA ASP A 779 -26.64 8.54 21.66
C ASP A 779 -26.23 10.02 21.51
N GLU A 780 -25.80 10.66 22.60
CA GLU A 780 -25.31 12.05 22.61
C GLU A 780 -24.04 12.26 21.77
N ASP A 781 -23.24 11.21 21.54
CA ASP A 781 -22.05 11.27 20.71
C ASP A 781 -22.36 11.11 19.21
N TRP A 782 -23.62 10.82 18.85
CA TRP A 782 -24.04 10.48 17.49
C TRP A 782 -25.02 11.48 16.89
N LYS A 783 -24.83 11.80 15.61
CA LYS A 783 -25.81 12.54 14.81
C LYS A 783 -26.87 11.57 14.29
N ILE A 784 -27.95 11.41 15.06
CA ILE A 784 -29.06 10.53 14.73
C ILE A 784 -30.13 11.31 13.95
N ARG A 785 -30.46 10.83 12.75
CA ARG A 785 -31.53 11.35 11.88
C ARG A 785 -32.55 10.25 11.63
N PHE A 786 -33.76 10.65 11.28
CA PHE A 786 -34.85 9.72 10.98
C PHE A 786 -35.40 10.02 9.59
N GLU A 787 -35.57 8.98 8.79
CA GLU A 787 -36.15 9.05 7.44
C GLU A 787 -37.21 7.95 7.27
N PRO A 788 -38.43 8.29 6.77
CA PRO A 788 -39.43 7.27 6.45
C PRO A 788 -38.88 6.24 5.46
N VAL A 789 -39.04 4.95 5.75
CA VAL A 789 -38.45 3.88 4.94
C VAL A 789 -38.98 3.88 3.50
N GLU A 790 -40.25 4.22 3.29
CA GLU A 790 -40.86 4.33 1.96
C GLU A 790 -40.21 5.45 1.14
N LYS A 791 -39.93 6.60 1.76
CA LYS A 791 -39.26 7.72 1.10
C LYS A 791 -37.85 7.32 0.67
N ARG A 792 -37.12 6.65 1.57
CA ARG A 792 -35.76 6.19 1.30
C ARG A 792 -35.71 5.21 0.13
N LEU A 793 -36.69 4.30 0.06
CA LEU A 793 -36.87 3.36 -1.04
C LEU A 793 -37.14 4.08 -2.37
N GLU A 794 -38.02 5.08 -2.37
CA GLU A 794 -38.31 5.90 -3.56
C GLU A 794 -37.08 6.67 -4.05
N ASP A 795 -36.36 7.31 -3.12
CA ASP A 795 -35.14 8.07 -3.44
C ASP A 795 -34.05 7.14 -4.02
N GLY A 796 -33.81 5.97 -3.41
CA GLY A 796 -32.85 5.00 -3.93
C GLY A 796 -33.22 4.50 -5.33
N LYS A 797 -34.52 4.20 -5.57
CA LYS A 797 -35.02 3.77 -6.88
C LYS A 797 -34.84 4.86 -7.95
N LYS A 798 -35.01 6.12 -7.56
CA LYS A 798 -34.78 7.27 -8.44
C LYS A 798 -33.31 7.42 -8.77
N ASP A 799 -32.44 7.43 -7.76
CA ASP A 799 -30.99 7.55 -7.92
C ASP A 799 -30.42 6.46 -8.83
N PHE A 800 -30.88 5.21 -8.66
CA PHE A 800 -30.45 4.10 -9.50
C PHE A 800 -30.87 4.27 -10.97
N LYS A 801 -32.10 4.74 -11.23
CA LYS A 801 -32.57 5.04 -12.60
C LYS A 801 -31.80 6.17 -13.26
N GLU A 802 -31.26 7.10 -12.47
CA GLU A 802 -30.40 8.20 -12.93
C GLU A 802 -28.93 7.75 -13.11
N GLY A 803 -28.62 6.46 -12.94
CA GLY A 803 -27.28 5.90 -13.13
C GLY A 803 -26.39 5.93 -11.88
N LYS A 804 -26.89 6.41 -10.74
CA LYS A 804 -26.13 6.44 -9.47
C LYS A 804 -26.19 5.06 -8.81
N MET A 805 -25.08 4.33 -8.84
CA MET A 805 -25.03 2.96 -8.37
C MET A 805 -25.33 2.81 -6.86
N LEU A 806 -25.07 3.83 -6.03
CA LEU A 806 -25.46 3.81 -4.61
C LEU A 806 -26.98 3.81 -4.40
N GLY A 807 -27.74 4.31 -5.38
CA GLY A 807 -29.20 4.24 -5.36
C GLY A 807 -29.72 2.81 -5.30
N PHE A 808 -29.00 1.85 -5.90
CA PHE A 808 -29.33 0.43 -5.82
C PHE A 808 -29.24 -0.10 -4.40
N ALA A 809 -28.13 0.15 -3.70
CA ALA A 809 -27.93 -0.28 -2.31
C ALA A 809 -28.98 0.37 -1.39
N LYS A 810 -29.18 1.69 -1.53
CA LYS A 810 -30.19 2.45 -0.78
C LYS A 810 -31.59 1.87 -0.94
N ALA A 811 -32.00 1.56 -2.17
CA ALA A 811 -33.30 0.95 -2.43
C ALA A 811 -33.40 -0.48 -1.89
N LEU A 812 -32.38 -1.32 -2.12
CA LEU A 812 -32.37 -2.71 -1.71
C LEU A 812 -32.49 -2.86 -0.18
N TYR A 813 -31.73 -2.08 0.58
CA TYR A 813 -31.80 -2.12 2.05
C TYR A 813 -33.13 -1.55 2.55
N ALA A 814 -33.58 -0.40 2.04
CA ALA A 814 -34.86 0.18 2.45
C ALA A 814 -36.04 -0.78 2.18
N GLU A 815 -36.03 -1.52 1.06
CA GLU A 815 -37.07 -2.50 0.73
C GLU A 815 -37.19 -3.62 1.77
N VAL A 816 -36.07 -4.14 2.27
CA VAL A 816 -36.04 -5.17 3.32
C VAL A 816 -36.63 -4.64 4.62
N PHE A 817 -36.32 -3.41 5.01
CA PHE A 817 -36.87 -2.78 6.22
C PHE A 817 -38.35 -2.41 6.09
N ALA A 818 -38.81 -2.03 4.89
CA ALA A 818 -40.21 -1.70 4.62
C ALA A 818 -41.15 -2.93 4.63
N CYS A 819 -40.59 -4.14 4.55
CA CYS A 819 -41.37 -5.36 4.39
C CYS A 819 -41.34 -6.27 5.62
N GLU A 820 -42.45 -6.96 5.87
CA GLU A 820 -42.54 -7.94 6.97
C GLU A 820 -41.62 -9.16 6.79
N TRP A 821 -41.21 -9.48 5.56
CA TRP A 821 -40.34 -10.62 5.26
C TRP A 821 -38.85 -10.37 5.52
N GLY A 822 -38.44 -9.13 5.82
CA GLY A 822 -37.05 -8.85 6.27
C GLY A 822 -36.69 -9.55 7.58
N ASN A 823 -37.70 -10.01 8.33
CA ASN A 823 -37.56 -10.90 9.48
C ASN A 823 -38.16 -12.27 9.16
N TYR A 824 -37.40 -13.13 8.50
CA TYR A 824 -37.86 -14.49 8.21
C TYR A 824 -37.86 -15.42 9.42
N GLN A 825 -37.42 -14.96 10.60
CA GLN A 825 -37.56 -15.70 11.86
C GLN A 825 -38.98 -15.61 12.43
N THR A 826 -39.76 -14.61 11.99
CA THR A 826 -41.18 -14.52 12.37
C THR A 826 -42.01 -15.46 11.51
N GLY A 827 -42.42 -16.58 12.10
CA GLY A 827 -43.27 -17.58 11.41
C GLY A 827 -42.49 -18.73 10.76
N ARG A 828 -41.17 -18.80 10.93
CA ARG A 828 -40.33 -19.92 10.49
C ARG A 828 -39.16 -20.14 11.46
N GLU A 829 -38.86 -21.40 11.74
CA GLU A 829 -37.69 -21.81 12.54
C GLU A 829 -36.40 -21.76 11.71
N LEU A 830 -35.30 -21.32 12.32
CA LEU A 830 -33.98 -21.32 11.70
C LEU A 830 -33.40 -22.73 11.63
N ASP A 831 -32.54 -22.98 10.66
CA ASP A 831 -31.81 -24.22 10.50
C ASP A 831 -30.48 -24.24 11.27
N ASN A 832 -30.15 -23.18 12.02
CA ASN A 832 -28.88 -23.02 12.74
C ASN A 832 -28.48 -24.28 13.53
N GLU A 833 -29.37 -24.83 14.35
CA GLU A 833 -29.07 -26.02 15.17
C GLU A 833 -28.81 -27.27 14.31
N LYS A 834 -29.55 -27.43 13.21
CA LYS A 834 -29.43 -28.58 12.31
C LYS A 834 -28.09 -28.63 11.57
N VAL A 835 -27.46 -27.46 11.38
CA VAL A 835 -26.12 -27.32 10.79
C VAL A 835 -25.05 -26.96 11.82
N ALA A 836 -25.33 -27.13 13.12
CA ALA A 836 -24.43 -26.89 14.23
C ALA A 836 -23.80 -25.47 14.26
N LEU A 837 -24.58 -24.45 13.89
CA LEU A 837 -24.15 -23.06 14.04
C LEU A 837 -24.19 -22.62 15.49
N GLU A 838 -23.04 -22.18 15.98
CA GLU A 838 -22.93 -21.53 17.29
C GLU A 838 -23.60 -20.16 17.29
N LYS A 839 -24.08 -19.75 18.48
CA LYS A 839 -24.62 -18.42 18.68
C LYS A 839 -23.47 -17.41 18.73
N GLU A 840 -23.49 -16.42 17.84
CA GLU A 840 -22.48 -15.37 17.80
C GLU A 840 -22.79 -14.22 18.77
N ASP A 841 -21.73 -13.51 19.16
CA ASP A 841 -21.82 -12.28 19.94
C ASP A 841 -21.94 -11.07 19.02
N LEU A 842 -22.96 -10.24 19.25
CA LEU A 842 -23.23 -9.07 18.41
C LEU A 842 -22.13 -8.01 18.56
N ASP A 843 -21.59 -7.80 19.77
CA ASP A 843 -20.57 -6.77 20.00
C ASP A 843 -19.23 -7.17 19.39
N GLU A 844 -18.91 -8.46 19.35
CA GLU A 844 -17.76 -8.98 18.63
C GLU A 844 -17.90 -8.82 17.11
N ALA A 845 -19.08 -9.10 16.54
CA ALA A 845 -19.33 -8.83 15.13
C ALA A 845 -19.30 -7.33 14.81
N THR A 846 -19.83 -6.48 15.70
CA THR A 846 -19.75 -5.02 15.57
C THR A 846 -18.32 -4.53 15.67
N ARG A 847 -17.47 -5.12 16.52
CA ARG A 847 -16.05 -4.78 16.61
C ARG A 847 -15.34 -5.03 15.28
N ARG A 848 -15.56 -6.19 14.65
CA ARG A 848 -15.04 -6.48 13.29
C ARG A 848 -15.56 -5.47 12.27
N ALA A 849 -16.85 -5.14 12.31
CA ALA A 849 -17.44 -4.15 11.42
C ALA A 849 -16.85 -2.73 11.61
N VAL A 850 -16.58 -2.33 12.86
CA VAL A 850 -15.89 -1.08 13.19
C VAL A 850 -14.48 -1.08 12.66
N GLU A 851 -13.72 -2.17 12.84
CA GLU A 851 -12.38 -2.32 12.28
C GLU A 851 -12.40 -2.18 10.76
N MET A 852 -13.37 -2.80 10.08
CA MET A 852 -13.58 -2.66 8.63
C MET A 852 -13.94 -1.22 8.22
N ALA A 853 -14.82 -0.55 8.97
CA ALA A 853 -15.27 0.81 8.69
C ALA A 853 -14.19 1.87 8.94
N MET A 854 -13.38 1.67 9.98
CA MET A 854 -12.20 2.48 10.31
C MET A 854 -11.00 2.14 9.41
N GLY A 855 -11.07 1.00 8.71
CA GLY A 855 -10.19 0.62 7.61
C GLY A 855 -10.61 1.23 6.26
N PRO A 856 -9.90 0.90 5.17
CA PRO A 856 -10.09 1.53 3.87
C PRO A 856 -11.37 1.04 3.18
N MET A 857 -12.04 0.03 3.72
CA MET A 857 -13.32 -0.48 3.21
C MET A 857 -14.50 0.38 3.67
N GLY A 858 -14.34 1.34 4.59
CA GLY A 858 -15.45 2.15 5.12
C GLY A 858 -15.76 3.47 4.41
N ASP A 859 -14.96 3.87 3.42
CA ASP A 859 -15.12 5.14 2.69
C ASP A 859 -15.55 4.89 1.23
N ILE A 860 -16.81 4.49 1.07
CA ILE A 860 -17.36 4.01 -0.22
C ILE A 860 -18.24 5.03 -0.92
N GLU A 861 -18.76 6.02 -0.22
CA GLU A 861 -19.62 7.00 -0.88
C GLU A 861 -18.87 7.85 -1.90
N GLY A 862 -17.57 8.12 -1.68
CA GLY A 862 -16.70 8.71 -2.70
C GLY A 862 -16.34 7.76 -3.87
N ARG A 863 -16.59 6.44 -3.74
CA ARG A 863 -16.25 5.43 -4.77
C ARG A 863 -17.36 5.19 -5.80
N PHE A 864 -18.57 5.68 -5.53
CA PHE A 864 -19.77 5.40 -6.34
C PHE A 864 -20.63 6.64 -6.61
N SER A 865 -20.18 7.83 -6.17
CA SER A 865 -20.77 9.14 -6.50
C SER A 865 -20.48 9.55 -7.93
#